data_AF-A0A4Y1MRL8-F1
#
_entry.id   AF-A0A4Y1MRL8-F1
#
_cell.length_a   1.000
_cell.length_b   1.000
_cell.length_c   1.000
_cell.angle_alpha   90.00
_cell.angle_beta   90.00
_cell.angle_gamma   90.00
#
_symmetry.space_group_name_H-M   'P 1'
#
loop_
_entity.id
_entity.type
_entity.pdbx_description
1 polymer ?
#
loop_
_entity_poly.entity_id
_entity_poly.type
_entity_poly.pdbx_seq_one_letter_code
_entity_poly.pdbx_strand_id
1 'polypeptide(L)'
;MTRPEDRAAASYRADPDVLTVSRMAPVGEEILIAVHADGSVTAFNGHVDLGTGIRTALAQIVAEELCVPVERVTMVLGTTSAAPDQGATIASETIQIAAAPLARAAATARAFFLREGARLLGQPEAEARVSDGSVTVRVPGNAFIPFGDMVAGRAIRLRIDPDAQLLPRSEHRVVGRAQPRIDIPAKATGSFTYVHDVRVPGMLHGRVVRPPYTGFDAGSHVGSSLVSVDEASVADVPGLVAVVAIGDFLGVVARREEDAIEAMRKLAVEWRAPPAIPDLNDPETPLRDNPSSARVLADRGDITQVCSGSAKPLDRTYVWPYQMHASIGPSCAVADWRPDGLTVWSGTQNPFPMRADLSRLLDMPEDAIVVERLEAAGCYGRNCADDVTADAALLSRAVGAPVRVQLTREQEHAWEPKGAAQVIDVRGALDLEGGPAFYDFETRYPSNLAPTLPLILTGKVAPVADIAQMGDRTAIPPYAIPNLRVTVHDMPPLARASWFRGVSAMPNTFAHESFIDELAVAAGIDPIEYRLRYLTDTRAIDLVRAVAERAAWRPHPEPFTHGRAGDILYGRGFAYAVYVHGKFPGTAAAWAAWVTDVAVNTATGEIAVTRVVCGQDTGQVINPAGVQHQIHGNVIQSTSRVLKEQVRFSETGVSSLEWGAYPIITFPEVPEIDVLLVPRPDDPPLGAGESASVPSAAAICNAVFDATGVRFRELPLTPEKVRAALNPLPPPTPPAPVAPPRGARWKWPLRGLVAGVVAAGAAILPWRPAIAPIERPGTDLYSAATIERGRLAAAAGACNVCHVGTDGMAFGGGRPTETPFGVVYASNISADPAAGIGAWSYAAFARAMREGVSRDGHLLYPAHPYTSFAKAAEADIQALYAYLAAQPASPARTPVTDLRFPFGIRPMMAAWNALFLRPQRPADPDRGAEWNRGAELVEGLGHCSACHSPRNALGAERTGASHLSGGFADGWHAPALSAASMSPVGWTREAYYSYLRTGHSRDHGSAAGPMAHVIESFRDLPDADIRAMATYLASLGSGTANADPEPVIAASEAALAQAAWAEPLGAQVFEGACASCHGGDLRIPHLALNTNLHAASPNNVVQAVRNGIPGHAWGTEEPVAMPGFGSTLDPKALEAVIRYMRLRFAPGQPAWR
;
A
#
# COMPACT_ATOMS: atom_id res chain seq x y z
N MET A 1 12.88 -18.39 -35.07
CA MET A 1 12.43 -19.64 -34.41
C MET A 1 11.60 -19.22 -33.23
N THR A 2 10.34 -19.64 -33.15
CA THR A 2 9.49 -19.49 -31.96
C THR A 2 10.18 -20.16 -30.78
N ARG A 3 10.19 -19.54 -29.59
CA ARG A 3 10.82 -20.17 -28.43
C ARG A 3 10.03 -21.43 -28.06
N PRO A 4 10.64 -22.46 -27.44
CA PRO A 4 9.92 -23.68 -27.06
C PRO A 4 8.64 -23.42 -26.26
N GLU A 5 8.65 -22.39 -25.40
CA GLU A 5 7.48 -21.94 -24.64
C GLU A 5 6.33 -21.39 -25.49
N ASP A 6 6.59 -20.95 -26.73
CA ASP A 6 5.59 -20.40 -27.64
C ASP A 6 4.95 -21.51 -28.54
N ARG A 7 5.37 -22.78 -28.37
CA ARG A 7 4.92 -23.93 -29.18
C ARG A 7 3.80 -24.70 -28.47
N ALA A 8 2.63 -24.82 -29.11
CA ALA A 8 1.55 -25.69 -28.62
C ALA A 8 1.94 -27.18 -28.70
N ALA A 9 1.34 -28.03 -27.83
CA ALA A 9 1.61 -29.48 -27.81
C ALA A 9 1.43 -30.14 -29.19
N ALA A 10 0.45 -29.68 -29.99
CA ALA A 10 0.21 -30.17 -31.34
C ALA A 10 1.43 -30.03 -32.26
N SER A 11 2.23 -28.96 -32.08
CA SER A 11 3.44 -28.74 -32.88
C SER A 11 4.52 -29.78 -32.58
N TYR A 12 4.70 -30.18 -31.32
CA TYR A 12 5.62 -31.25 -30.93
C TYR A 12 5.17 -32.62 -31.47
N ARG A 13 3.86 -32.85 -31.61
CA ARG A 13 3.31 -34.09 -32.22
C ARG A 13 3.45 -34.13 -33.74
N ALA A 14 3.44 -32.97 -34.39
CA ALA A 14 3.61 -32.86 -35.83
C ALA A 14 5.09 -32.82 -36.27
N ASP A 15 6.00 -32.51 -35.34
CA ASP A 15 7.43 -32.37 -35.63
C ASP A 15 8.04 -33.71 -36.10
N PRO A 16 8.62 -33.76 -37.32
CA PRO A 16 9.21 -34.98 -37.87
C PRO A 16 10.58 -35.32 -37.28
N ASP A 17 11.18 -34.43 -36.48
CA ASP A 17 12.56 -34.54 -35.99
C ASP A 17 12.62 -34.50 -34.45
N VAL A 18 11.71 -35.24 -33.80
CA VAL A 18 11.58 -35.24 -32.34
C VAL A 18 11.22 -36.62 -31.78
N LEU A 19 11.78 -36.92 -30.61
CA LEU A 19 11.29 -37.98 -29.73
C LEU A 19 10.42 -37.37 -28.63
N THR A 20 9.18 -37.81 -28.46
CA THR A 20 8.33 -37.41 -27.33
C THR A 20 7.99 -38.58 -26.44
N VAL A 21 7.98 -38.33 -25.12
CA VAL A 21 7.44 -39.24 -24.11
C VAL A 21 6.16 -38.64 -23.52
N SER A 22 5.07 -39.39 -23.61
CA SER A 22 3.74 -38.95 -23.18
C SER A 22 3.12 -39.85 -22.11
N ARG A 23 2.12 -39.32 -21.40
CA ARG A 23 1.20 -40.08 -20.54
C ARG A 23 -0.24 -39.94 -21.04
N MET A 24 -1.08 -40.95 -20.77
CA MET A 24 -2.52 -40.83 -20.97
C MET A 24 -3.16 -40.18 -19.74
N ALA A 25 -3.85 -39.06 -19.93
CA ALA A 25 -4.66 -38.36 -18.94
C ALA A 25 -6.15 -38.43 -19.32
N PRO A 26 -7.09 -38.11 -18.41
CA PRO A 26 -8.53 -38.14 -18.69
C PRO A 26 -8.95 -37.25 -19.87
N VAL A 27 -8.24 -36.13 -20.07
CA VAL A 27 -8.50 -35.13 -21.10
C VAL A 27 -7.65 -35.32 -22.37
N GLY A 28 -6.85 -36.39 -22.45
CA GLY A 28 -6.06 -36.72 -23.63
C GLY A 28 -4.63 -37.13 -23.33
N GLU A 29 -3.82 -37.25 -24.38
CA GLU A 29 -2.40 -37.55 -24.27
C GLU A 29 -1.59 -36.29 -23.91
N GLU A 30 -0.79 -36.35 -22.85
CA GLU A 30 0.02 -35.22 -22.39
C GLU A 30 1.50 -35.51 -22.59
N ILE A 31 2.24 -34.55 -23.17
CA ILE A 31 3.68 -34.69 -23.40
C ILE A 31 4.41 -34.28 -22.11
N LEU A 32 5.36 -35.11 -21.67
CA LEU A 32 6.21 -34.82 -20.50
C LEU A 32 7.61 -34.39 -20.93
N ILE A 33 8.14 -35.00 -21.99
CA ILE A 33 9.49 -34.73 -22.52
C ILE A 33 9.45 -34.77 -24.05
N ALA A 34 10.22 -33.87 -24.68
CA ALA A 34 10.57 -33.85 -26.09
C ALA A 34 12.10 -33.73 -26.23
N VAL A 35 12.74 -34.65 -26.96
CA VAL A 35 14.17 -34.60 -27.31
C VAL A 35 14.30 -34.32 -28.80
N HIS A 36 15.02 -33.26 -29.16
CA HIS A 36 15.12 -32.74 -30.52
C HIS A 36 16.35 -33.28 -31.25
N ALA A 37 16.33 -33.19 -32.59
CA ALA A 37 17.46 -33.61 -33.43
C ALA A 37 18.76 -32.83 -33.21
N ASP A 38 18.72 -31.64 -32.60
CA ASP A 38 19.92 -30.90 -32.18
C ASP A 38 20.47 -31.33 -30.81
N GLY A 39 19.82 -32.31 -30.16
CA GLY A 39 20.18 -32.82 -28.85
C GLY A 39 19.67 -31.98 -27.67
N SER A 40 18.91 -30.91 -27.92
CA SER A 40 18.22 -30.17 -26.87
C SER A 40 17.01 -30.95 -26.36
N VAL A 41 16.59 -30.65 -25.12
CA VAL A 41 15.48 -31.30 -24.43
C VAL A 41 14.48 -30.24 -23.99
N THR A 42 13.21 -30.43 -24.32
CA THR A 42 12.09 -29.69 -23.73
C THR A 42 11.32 -30.60 -22.79
N ALA A 43 11.04 -30.13 -21.58
CA ALA A 43 10.20 -30.86 -20.63
C ALA A 43 9.05 -29.98 -20.13
N PHE A 44 7.93 -30.60 -19.78
CA PHE A 44 6.66 -29.90 -19.53
C PHE A 44 6.15 -30.17 -18.12
N ASN A 45 5.63 -29.14 -17.45
CA ASN A 45 4.95 -29.25 -16.16
C ASN A 45 3.83 -28.20 -16.07
N GLY A 46 2.66 -28.61 -15.62
CA GLY A 46 1.48 -27.74 -15.48
C GLY A 46 1.59 -26.73 -14.33
N HIS A 47 2.36 -27.07 -13.29
CA HIS A 47 2.68 -26.17 -12.19
C HIS A 47 3.67 -25.09 -12.61
N VAL A 48 3.66 -23.98 -11.89
CA VAL A 48 4.39 -22.78 -12.25
C VAL A 48 5.45 -22.39 -11.23
N ASP A 49 6.48 -21.67 -11.68
CA ASP A 49 7.52 -21.14 -10.78
C ASP A 49 7.09 -19.82 -10.15
N LEU A 50 6.78 -19.83 -8.86
CA LEU A 50 6.34 -18.65 -8.10
C LEU A 50 7.53 -17.86 -7.52
N GLY A 51 8.70 -17.96 -8.15
CA GLY A 51 9.96 -17.47 -7.60
C GLY A 51 10.63 -18.46 -6.65
N THR A 52 10.22 -19.74 -6.66
CA THR A 52 10.74 -20.80 -5.80
C THR A 52 11.95 -21.52 -6.40
N GLY A 53 12.22 -21.33 -7.70
CA GLY A 53 13.30 -22.00 -8.42
C GLY A 53 12.93 -23.43 -8.86
N ILE A 54 11.63 -23.74 -8.90
CA ILE A 54 11.13 -25.05 -9.33
C ILE A 54 11.53 -25.37 -10.77
N ARG A 55 11.65 -24.35 -11.63
CA ARG A 55 12.12 -24.51 -13.01
C ARG A 55 13.50 -25.18 -13.05
N THR A 56 14.41 -24.74 -12.20
CA THR A 56 15.76 -25.33 -12.08
C THR A 56 15.70 -26.75 -11.51
N ALA A 57 14.93 -26.97 -10.44
CA ALA A 57 14.83 -28.30 -9.83
C ALA A 57 14.24 -29.36 -10.79
N LEU A 58 13.20 -29.02 -11.55
CA LEU A 58 12.60 -29.91 -12.54
C LEU A 58 13.57 -30.20 -13.70
N ALA A 59 14.31 -29.18 -14.16
CA ALA A 59 15.34 -29.36 -15.18
C ALA A 59 16.45 -30.30 -14.69
N GLN A 60 16.86 -30.20 -13.43
CA GLN A 60 17.85 -31.12 -12.83
C GLN A 60 17.37 -32.58 -12.83
N ILE A 61 16.10 -32.83 -12.50
CA ILE A 61 15.54 -34.19 -12.49
C ILE A 61 15.59 -34.80 -13.90
N VAL A 62 15.16 -34.04 -14.90
CA VAL A 62 15.18 -34.48 -16.31
C VAL A 62 16.61 -34.68 -16.80
N ALA A 63 17.51 -33.74 -16.47
CA ALA A 63 18.92 -33.80 -16.88
C ALA A 63 19.65 -35.00 -16.28
N GLU A 64 19.44 -35.26 -14.99
CA GLU A 64 19.99 -36.42 -14.28
C GLU A 64 19.56 -37.72 -14.96
N GLU A 65 18.24 -37.93 -15.10
CA GLU A 65 17.72 -39.17 -15.64
C GLU A 65 17.95 -39.33 -17.15
N LEU A 66 18.17 -38.27 -17.92
CA LEU A 66 18.60 -38.39 -19.32
C LEU A 66 20.12 -38.46 -19.50
N CYS A 67 20.90 -38.24 -18.44
CA CYS A 67 22.35 -38.06 -18.49
C CYS A 67 22.78 -36.95 -19.46
N VAL A 68 22.10 -35.80 -19.46
CA VAL A 68 22.45 -34.60 -20.25
C VAL A 68 22.88 -33.45 -19.33
N PRO A 69 23.63 -32.45 -19.84
CA PRO A 69 23.86 -31.21 -19.10
C PRO A 69 22.53 -30.49 -18.83
N VAL A 70 22.42 -29.83 -17.66
CA VAL A 70 21.19 -29.12 -17.25
C VAL A 70 20.84 -28.02 -18.25
N GLU A 71 21.85 -27.40 -18.85
CA GLU A 71 21.72 -26.32 -19.83
C GLU A 71 21.06 -26.77 -21.13
N ARG A 72 21.01 -28.09 -21.41
CA ARG A 72 20.28 -28.64 -22.56
C ARG A 72 18.80 -28.84 -22.27
N VAL A 73 18.34 -28.68 -21.03
CA VAL A 73 16.94 -28.88 -20.63
C VAL A 73 16.23 -27.54 -20.48
N THR A 74 15.23 -27.32 -21.34
CA THR A 74 14.29 -26.19 -21.23
C THR A 74 12.97 -26.68 -20.66
N MET A 75 12.53 -26.09 -19.55
CA MET A 75 11.22 -26.35 -18.97
C MET A 75 10.15 -25.42 -19.56
N VAL A 76 9.03 -25.97 -20.00
CA VAL A 76 7.80 -25.25 -20.35
C VAL A 76 6.83 -25.39 -19.19
N LEU A 77 6.47 -24.26 -18.57
CA LEU A 77 5.64 -24.20 -17.35
C LEU A 77 4.42 -23.32 -17.58
N GLY A 78 3.25 -23.76 -17.12
CA GLY A 78 2.08 -22.89 -16.91
C GLY A 78 1.30 -22.44 -18.15
N THR A 79 1.64 -22.95 -19.34
CA THR A 79 0.81 -22.77 -20.55
C THR A 79 -0.24 -23.86 -20.65
N THR A 80 -1.51 -23.50 -20.84
CA THR A 80 -2.57 -24.49 -21.05
C THR A 80 -2.60 -25.08 -22.46
N SER A 81 -1.73 -24.60 -23.37
CA SER A 81 -1.63 -25.08 -24.76
C SER A 81 -0.65 -26.24 -24.94
N ALA A 82 0.30 -26.40 -24.01
CA ALA A 82 1.36 -27.39 -24.11
C ALA A 82 1.63 -28.20 -22.84
N ALA A 83 1.48 -27.59 -21.66
CA ALA A 83 1.79 -28.25 -20.40
C ALA A 83 0.70 -29.28 -20.00
N PRO A 84 1.05 -30.34 -19.27
CA PRO A 84 0.09 -31.29 -18.71
C PRO A 84 -0.84 -30.61 -17.68
N ASP A 85 -2.09 -31.07 -17.56
CA ASP A 85 -2.95 -30.62 -16.47
C ASP A 85 -2.59 -31.35 -15.17
N GLN A 86 -1.97 -30.61 -14.27
CA GLN A 86 -1.54 -31.07 -12.95
C GLN A 86 -2.22 -30.26 -11.82
N GLY A 87 -3.27 -29.51 -12.15
CA GLY A 87 -4.01 -28.67 -11.22
C GLY A 87 -3.27 -27.39 -10.79
N ALA A 88 -3.65 -26.89 -9.62
CA ALA A 88 -3.16 -25.66 -9.00
C ALA A 88 -1.72 -25.81 -8.43
N THR A 89 -0.94 -24.72 -8.46
CA THR A 89 0.39 -24.70 -7.80
C THR A 89 0.21 -24.32 -6.33
N ILE A 90 -0.02 -25.30 -5.46
CA ILE A 90 -0.35 -25.08 -4.04
C ILE A 90 0.36 -26.09 -3.11
N ALA A 91 0.25 -25.89 -1.80
CA ALA A 91 0.54 -26.89 -0.76
C ALA A 91 1.96 -27.50 -0.78
N SER A 92 2.92 -26.81 -1.42
CA SER A 92 4.27 -27.33 -1.66
C SER A 92 4.31 -28.63 -2.51
N GLU A 93 3.29 -28.90 -3.32
CA GLU A 93 3.09 -30.19 -3.98
C GLU A 93 3.93 -30.42 -5.25
N THR A 94 4.51 -29.38 -5.87
CA THR A 94 5.07 -29.52 -7.23
C THR A 94 6.13 -30.62 -7.36
N ILE A 95 7.07 -30.72 -6.42
CA ILE A 95 8.05 -31.82 -6.42
C ILE A 95 7.38 -33.16 -6.11
N GLN A 96 6.46 -33.21 -5.15
CA GLN A 96 5.75 -34.44 -4.78
C GLN A 96 4.93 -35.03 -5.94
N ILE A 97 4.33 -34.17 -6.76
CA ILE A 97 3.51 -34.56 -7.92
C ILE A 97 4.36 -34.81 -9.16
N ALA A 98 5.29 -33.91 -9.50
CA ALA A 98 5.92 -33.91 -10.81
C ALA A 98 7.25 -34.67 -10.88
N ALA A 99 7.96 -34.86 -9.75
CA ALA A 99 9.31 -35.44 -9.79
C ALA A 99 9.34 -36.86 -10.33
N ALA A 100 8.50 -37.77 -9.79
CA ALA A 100 8.49 -39.16 -10.20
C ALA A 100 8.03 -39.37 -11.65
N PRO A 101 6.92 -38.76 -12.13
CA PRO A 101 6.53 -38.87 -13.55
C PRO A 101 7.59 -38.34 -14.52
N LEU A 102 8.23 -37.20 -14.22
CA LEU A 102 9.28 -36.64 -15.07
C LEU A 102 10.53 -37.52 -15.09
N ALA A 103 10.97 -38.02 -13.93
CA ALA A 103 12.09 -38.94 -13.82
C ALA A 103 11.86 -40.23 -14.63
N ARG A 104 10.66 -40.81 -14.55
CA ARG A 104 10.30 -42.01 -15.32
C ARG A 104 10.17 -41.74 -16.81
N ALA A 105 9.65 -40.58 -17.22
CA ALA A 105 9.62 -40.18 -18.62
C ALA A 105 11.05 -40.05 -19.19
N ALA A 106 11.95 -39.43 -18.42
CA ALA A 106 13.37 -39.30 -18.77
C ALA A 106 14.06 -40.67 -18.86
N ALA A 107 13.83 -41.56 -17.89
CA ALA A 107 14.34 -42.92 -17.92
C ALA A 107 13.80 -43.75 -19.10
N THR A 108 12.52 -43.56 -19.48
CA THR A 108 11.92 -44.19 -20.66
C THR A 108 12.64 -43.77 -21.94
N ALA A 109 12.89 -42.47 -22.12
CA ALA A 109 13.67 -41.95 -23.24
C ALA A 109 15.13 -42.45 -23.21
N ARG A 110 15.77 -42.45 -22.02
CA ARG A 110 17.14 -42.97 -21.85
C ARG A 110 17.24 -44.44 -22.27
N ALA A 111 16.29 -45.27 -21.87
CA ALA A 111 16.25 -46.69 -22.25
C ALA A 111 16.10 -46.89 -23.76
N PHE A 112 15.26 -46.06 -24.41
CA PHE A 112 15.17 -46.05 -25.88
C PHE A 112 16.52 -45.70 -26.52
N PHE A 113 17.16 -44.62 -26.08
CA PHE A 113 18.44 -44.20 -26.62
C PHE A 113 19.52 -45.25 -26.41
N LEU A 114 19.63 -45.82 -25.21
CA LEU A 114 20.62 -46.86 -24.89
C LEU A 114 20.51 -48.04 -25.87
N ARG A 115 19.29 -48.55 -26.06
CA ARG A 115 19.02 -49.67 -26.98
C ARG A 115 19.30 -49.31 -28.44
N GLU A 116 18.83 -48.15 -28.90
CA GLU A 116 19.01 -47.72 -30.29
C GLU A 116 20.47 -47.38 -30.61
N GLY A 117 21.15 -46.72 -29.69
CA GLY A 117 22.58 -46.39 -29.81
C GLY A 117 23.45 -47.64 -29.80
N ALA A 118 23.17 -48.61 -28.93
CA ALA A 118 23.87 -49.90 -28.94
C ALA A 118 23.70 -50.62 -30.30
N ARG A 119 22.46 -50.63 -30.83
CA ARG A 119 22.15 -51.19 -32.15
C ARG A 119 22.92 -50.50 -33.28
N LEU A 120 22.98 -49.17 -33.28
CA LEU A 120 23.67 -48.38 -34.31
C LEU A 120 25.19 -48.50 -34.22
N LEU A 121 25.74 -48.68 -33.02
CA LEU A 121 27.17 -48.90 -32.77
C LEU A 121 27.58 -50.39 -32.94
N GLY A 122 26.63 -51.28 -33.19
CA GLY A 122 26.86 -52.71 -33.36
C GLY A 122 27.38 -53.41 -32.10
N GLN A 123 27.01 -52.93 -30.91
CA GLN A 123 27.44 -53.47 -29.61
C GLN A 123 26.26 -54.04 -28.80
N PRO A 124 26.49 -54.97 -27.85
CA PRO A 124 25.47 -55.38 -26.89
C PRO A 124 25.01 -54.21 -26.01
N GLU A 125 23.71 -54.12 -25.72
CA GLU A 125 23.15 -53.06 -24.85
C GLU A 125 23.83 -53.02 -23.47
N ALA A 126 24.22 -54.18 -22.93
CA ALA A 126 24.93 -54.31 -21.66
C ALA A 126 26.31 -53.61 -21.64
N GLU A 127 26.91 -53.34 -22.80
CA GLU A 127 28.20 -52.65 -22.94
C GLU A 127 28.05 -51.15 -23.23
N ALA A 128 26.84 -50.72 -23.62
CA ALA A 128 26.53 -49.31 -23.85
C ALA A 128 26.26 -48.57 -22.54
N ARG A 129 26.61 -47.29 -22.50
CA ARG A 129 26.34 -46.37 -21.38
C ARG A 129 25.92 -45.03 -21.94
N VAL A 130 25.00 -44.35 -21.26
CA VAL A 130 24.62 -42.98 -21.61
C VAL A 130 25.48 -42.00 -20.82
N SER A 131 26.10 -41.04 -21.50
CA SER A 131 26.81 -39.93 -20.89
C SER A 131 26.77 -38.71 -21.81
N ASP A 132 26.51 -37.54 -21.23
CA ASP A 132 26.52 -36.24 -21.92
C ASP A 132 25.62 -36.17 -23.18
N GLY A 133 24.41 -36.75 -23.07
CA GLY A 133 23.46 -36.82 -24.18
C GLY A 133 23.91 -37.68 -25.35
N SER A 134 24.80 -38.63 -25.11
CA SER A 134 25.30 -39.57 -26.10
C SER A 134 25.33 -40.98 -25.54
N VAL A 135 25.12 -41.97 -26.41
CA VAL A 135 25.38 -43.37 -26.09
C VAL A 135 26.83 -43.67 -26.42
N THR A 136 27.55 -44.24 -25.47
CA THR A 136 28.98 -44.54 -25.53
C THR A 136 29.22 -46.02 -25.27
N VAL A 137 30.23 -46.60 -25.91
CA VAL A 137 30.64 -47.99 -25.71
C VAL A 137 32.15 -48.05 -25.49
N ARG A 138 32.61 -48.88 -24.55
CA ARG A 138 34.04 -49.07 -24.27
C ARG A 138 34.66 -50.07 -25.25
N VAL A 139 34.87 -49.61 -26.47
CA VAL A 139 35.62 -50.33 -27.52
C VAL A 139 36.95 -49.61 -27.80
N PRO A 140 37.96 -50.28 -28.39
CA PRO A 140 39.17 -49.61 -28.85
C PRO A 140 38.83 -48.46 -29.81
N GLY A 141 39.07 -47.22 -29.36
CA GLY A 141 38.74 -45.99 -30.12
C GLY A 141 37.57 -45.15 -29.58
N ASN A 142 36.88 -45.57 -28.51
CA ASN A 142 35.74 -44.85 -27.89
C ASN A 142 34.66 -44.42 -28.90
N ALA A 143 33.81 -45.36 -29.32
CA ALA A 143 32.68 -45.03 -30.20
C ALA A 143 31.52 -44.40 -29.40
N PHE A 144 30.89 -43.39 -29.98
CA PHE A 144 29.71 -42.73 -29.41
C PHE A 144 28.72 -42.29 -30.50
N ILE A 145 27.45 -42.14 -30.11
CA ILE A 145 26.41 -41.55 -30.96
C ILE A 145 25.53 -40.59 -30.13
N PRO A 146 25.42 -39.30 -30.52
CA PRO A 146 24.54 -38.34 -29.87
C PRO A 146 23.05 -38.70 -29.97
N PHE A 147 22.25 -38.24 -29.00
CA PHE A 147 20.79 -38.36 -29.05
C PHE A 147 20.18 -37.74 -30.31
N GLY A 148 20.67 -36.56 -30.70
CA GLY A 148 20.19 -35.84 -31.88
C GLY A 148 20.25 -36.67 -33.16
N ASP A 149 21.38 -37.35 -33.41
CA ASP A 149 21.59 -38.20 -34.60
C ASP A 149 20.62 -39.40 -34.64
N MET A 150 20.19 -39.90 -33.49
CA MET A 150 19.20 -40.99 -33.41
C MET A 150 17.77 -40.52 -33.66
N VAL A 151 17.51 -39.22 -33.48
CA VAL A 151 16.20 -38.56 -33.66
C VAL A 151 16.06 -37.91 -35.04
N ALA A 152 17.16 -37.46 -35.65
CA ALA A 152 17.15 -36.77 -36.93
C ALA A 152 16.40 -37.56 -38.02
N GLY A 153 15.41 -36.92 -38.66
CA GLY A 153 14.55 -37.51 -39.68
C GLY A 153 13.47 -38.45 -39.16
N ARG A 154 13.23 -38.51 -37.84
CA ARG A 154 12.33 -39.51 -37.21
C ARG A 154 11.39 -38.87 -36.17
N ALA A 155 10.09 -39.12 -36.35
CA ALA A 155 9.07 -38.84 -35.34
C ALA A 155 8.90 -40.06 -34.41
N ILE A 156 9.55 -40.03 -33.24
CA ILE A 156 9.52 -41.13 -32.28
C ILE A 156 8.51 -40.80 -31.17
N ARG A 157 7.49 -41.64 -30.98
CA ARG A 157 6.44 -41.45 -29.97
C ARG A 157 6.47 -42.58 -28.96
N LEU A 158 6.89 -42.27 -27.74
CA LEU A 158 6.95 -43.22 -26.62
C LEU A 158 5.85 -42.88 -25.62
N ARG A 159 5.27 -43.91 -25.01
CA ARG A 159 4.48 -43.76 -23.80
C ARG A 159 5.39 -44.01 -22.61
N ILE A 160 5.15 -43.28 -21.52
CA ILE A 160 5.86 -43.49 -20.26
C ILE A 160 5.79 -44.96 -19.85
N ASP A 161 6.95 -45.56 -19.62
CA ASP A 161 7.05 -46.91 -19.08
C ASP A 161 7.13 -46.80 -17.55
N PRO A 162 6.11 -47.28 -16.81
CA PRO A 162 6.08 -47.21 -15.35
C PRO A 162 7.24 -48.01 -14.72
N ASP A 163 7.79 -48.99 -15.44
CA ASP A 163 8.85 -49.88 -14.98
C ASP A 163 10.26 -49.45 -15.45
N ALA A 164 10.35 -48.34 -16.20
CA ALA A 164 11.62 -47.79 -16.69
C ALA A 164 12.58 -47.53 -15.53
N GLN A 165 13.71 -48.23 -15.47
CA GLN A 165 14.65 -48.18 -14.36
C GLN A 165 15.23 -46.76 -14.18
N LEU A 166 15.10 -46.18 -12.97
CA LEU A 166 15.75 -44.90 -12.64
C LEU A 166 17.23 -45.09 -12.36
N LEU A 167 18.02 -44.02 -12.47
CA LEU A 167 19.41 -44.09 -12.03
C LEU A 167 19.47 -44.33 -10.52
N PRO A 168 20.36 -45.24 -10.06
CA PRO A 168 20.57 -45.40 -8.63
C PRO A 168 21.18 -44.11 -8.07
N ARG A 169 20.82 -43.77 -6.83
CA ARG A 169 21.23 -42.50 -6.19
C ARG A 169 22.76 -42.34 -6.11
N SER A 170 23.50 -43.43 -6.00
CA SER A 170 24.97 -43.43 -6.02
C SER A 170 25.57 -42.95 -7.34
N GLU A 171 24.78 -42.96 -8.42
CA GLU A 171 25.18 -42.48 -9.74
C GLU A 171 24.73 -41.03 -9.99
N HIS A 172 23.98 -40.41 -9.07
CA HIS A 172 23.50 -39.04 -9.23
C HIS A 172 24.64 -38.02 -9.30
N ARG A 173 24.63 -37.17 -10.33
CA ARG A 173 25.67 -36.17 -10.59
C ARG A 173 25.22 -34.73 -10.36
N VAL A 174 23.93 -34.47 -10.51
CA VAL A 174 23.30 -33.14 -10.53
C VAL A 174 22.23 -33.02 -9.46
N VAL A 175 21.35 -34.00 -9.32
CA VAL A 175 20.35 -34.06 -8.24
C VAL A 175 21.05 -34.18 -6.89
N GLY A 176 20.60 -33.42 -5.90
CA GLY A 176 21.25 -33.32 -4.59
C GLY A 176 22.43 -32.35 -4.54
N ARG A 177 22.77 -31.69 -5.66
CA ARG A 177 23.83 -30.67 -5.72
C ARG A 177 23.24 -29.29 -5.95
N ALA A 178 23.89 -28.28 -5.36
CA ALA A 178 23.50 -26.89 -5.54
C ALA A 178 23.68 -26.49 -7.02
N GLN A 179 22.59 -26.02 -7.64
CA GLN A 179 22.61 -25.46 -8.99
C GLN A 179 22.12 -24.02 -8.95
N PRO A 180 22.83 -23.08 -9.61
CA PRO A 180 22.34 -21.72 -9.78
C PRO A 180 20.96 -21.70 -10.45
N ARG A 181 20.13 -20.76 -10.03
CA ARG A 181 18.82 -20.56 -10.62
C ARG A 181 18.94 -20.00 -12.04
N ILE A 182 18.25 -20.64 -12.98
CA ILE A 182 18.31 -20.31 -14.42
C ILE A 182 17.66 -18.94 -14.69
N ASP A 183 16.71 -18.52 -13.87
CA ASP A 183 15.96 -17.28 -14.04
C ASP A 183 16.63 -16.04 -13.42
N ILE A 184 17.54 -16.20 -12.46
CA ILE A 184 18.18 -15.09 -11.73
C ILE A 184 18.98 -14.15 -12.64
N PRO A 185 19.84 -14.62 -13.57
CA PRO A 185 20.65 -13.72 -14.40
C PRO A 185 19.82 -12.71 -15.17
N ALA A 186 18.74 -13.14 -15.84
CA ALA A 186 17.86 -12.25 -16.59
C ALA A 186 17.09 -11.28 -15.67
N LYS A 187 16.72 -11.71 -14.46
CA LYS A 187 16.07 -10.84 -13.46
C LYS A 187 17.02 -9.77 -12.96
N ALA A 188 18.28 -10.14 -12.68
CA ALA A 188 19.30 -9.21 -12.21
C ALA A 188 19.70 -8.17 -13.26
N THR A 189 19.64 -8.51 -14.55
CA THR A 189 19.94 -7.58 -15.67
C THR A 189 18.73 -6.81 -16.17
N GLY A 190 17.53 -7.05 -15.63
CA GLY A 190 16.28 -6.43 -16.11
C GLY A 190 15.86 -6.89 -17.51
N SER A 191 16.35 -8.04 -17.99
CA SER A 191 15.96 -8.64 -19.27
C SER A 191 14.91 -9.75 -19.14
N PHE A 192 14.53 -10.12 -17.92
CA PHE A 192 13.45 -11.07 -17.66
C PHE A 192 12.08 -10.41 -17.91
N THR A 193 11.22 -11.09 -18.67
CA THR A 193 9.87 -10.60 -18.98
C THR A 193 8.88 -11.03 -17.90
N TYR A 194 8.40 -10.08 -17.10
CA TYR A 194 7.23 -10.27 -16.24
C TYR A 194 5.93 -10.04 -17.03
N VAL A 195 4.79 -10.46 -16.47
CA VAL A 195 3.48 -10.18 -17.09
C VAL A 195 3.25 -8.69 -17.36
N HIS A 196 3.83 -7.80 -16.54
CA HIS A 196 3.77 -6.34 -16.69
C HIS A 196 4.45 -5.83 -17.96
N ASP A 197 5.43 -6.58 -18.47
CA ASP A 197 6.27 -6.24 -19.62
C ASP A 197 5.69 -6.70 -20.95
N VAL A 198 4.62 -7.50 -20.94
CA VAL A 198 3.97 -8.01 -22.15
C VAL A 198 3.51 -6.86 -23.03
N ARG A 199 3.85 -6.93 -24.31
CA ARG A 199 3.41 -6.00 -25.36
C ARG A 199 2.91 -6.80 -26.54
N VAL A 200 1.70 -6.50 -27.01
CA VAL A 200 1.10 -7.13 -28.19
C VAL A 200 0.64 -6.06 -29.20
N PRO A 201 0.61 -6.36 -30.50
CA PRO A 201 0.16 -5.39 -31.50
C PRO A 201 -1.28 -4.90 -31.25
N GLY A 202 -1.50 -3.60 -31.35
CA GLY A 202 -2.84 -3.01 -31.14
C GLY A 202 -3.33 -2.99 -29.68
N MET A 203 -2.44 -3.26 -28.71
CA MET A 203 -2.79 -3.28 -27.29
C MET A 203 -3.33 -1.93 -26.80
N LEU A 204 -4.49 -2.00 -26.14
CA LEU A 204 -5.12 -0.92 -25.38
C LEU A 204 -4.85 -1.09 -23.88
N HIS A 205 -5.15 -0.06 -23.10
CA HIS A 205 -4.93 -0.03 -21.66
C HIS A 205 -6.26 0.10 -20.92
N GLY A 206 -6.50 -0.83 -19.99
CA GLY A 206 -7.70 -0.86 -19.16
C GLY A 206 -7.43 -0.54 -17.70
N ARG A 207 -8.39 0.09 -17.05
CA ARG A 207 -8.45 0.27 -15.58
C ARG A 207 -9.82 -0.13 -15.08
N VAL A 208 -9.88 -0.71 -13.89
CA VAL A 208 -11.14 -1.07 -13.24
C VAL A 208 -11.50 -0.04 -12.17
N VAL A 209 -12.78 0.23 -12.01
CA VAL A 209 -13.32 0.99 -10.87
C VAL A 209 -13.98 -0.02 -9.96
N ARG A 210 -13.43 -0.19 -8.75
CA ARG A 210 -13.91 -1.22 -7.82
C ARG A 210 -15.10 -0.71 -6.99
N PRO A 211 -16.04 -1.58 -6.61
CA PRO A 211 -17.13 -1.23 -5.70
C PRO A 211 -16.65 -0.79 -4.30
N PRO A 212 -17.50 -0.13 -3.49
CA PRO A 212 -17.09 0.43 -2.20
C PRO A 212 -17.04 -0.58 -1.03
N TYR A 213 -17.50 -1.83 -1.21
CA TYR A 213 -17.46 -2.89 -0.18
C TYR A 213 -16.12 -3.65 -0.18
N THR A 214 -15.02 -2.95 0.07
CA THR A 214 -13.66 -3.49 -0.09
C THR A 214 -13.37 -4.70 0.80
N GLY A 215 -12.90 -5.79 0.19
CA GLY A 215 -12.54 -7.01 0.91
C GLY A 215 -13.72 -7.92 1.27
N PHE A 216 -14.90 -7.73 0.66
CA PHE A 216 -16.08 -8.57 0.83
C PHE A 216 -16.58 -9.08 -0.53
N ASP A 217 -16.93 -10.36 -0.59
CA ASP A 217 -17.35 -11.05 -1.82
C ASP A 217 -18.63 -11.89 -1.64
N ALA A 218 -19.31 -11.74 -0.52
CA ALA A 218 -20.58 -12.40 -0.23
C ALA A 218 -21.62 -11.44 0.35
N GLY A 219 -22.91 -11.76 0.14
CA GLY A 219 -24.03 -11.00 0.65
C GLY A 219 -24.86 -10.31 -0.43
N SER A 220 -26.03 -9.80 -0.05
CA SER A 220 -27.05 -9.30 -0.97
C SER A 220 -26.66 -8.01 -1.73
N HIS A 221 -25.64 -7.29 -1.27
CA HIS A 221 -25.17 -6.07 -1.91
C HIS A 221 -24.09 -6.33 -2.97
N VAL A 222 -23.45 -7.51 -2.96
CA VAL A 222 -22.35 -7.84 -3.87
C VAL A 222 -22.92 -8.19 -5.26
N GLY A 223 -22.42 -7.54 -6.31
CA GLY A 223 -22.89 -7.74 -7.69
C GLY A 223 -24.17 -6.98 -8.04
N SER A 224 -24.67 -6.11 -7.15
CA SER A 224 -25.90 -5.31 -7.36
C SER A 224 -25.89 -3.91 -6.69
N SER A 225 -24.72 -3.41 -6.32
CA SER A 225 -24.52 -2.09 -5.70
C SER A 225 -24.41 -0.93 -6.70
N LEU A 226 -24.06 -1.18 -7.96
CA LEU A 226 -23.95 -0.12 -8.97
C LEU A 226 -25.33 0.49 -9.25
N VAL A 227 -25.48 1.80 -9.03
CA VAL A 227 -26.74 2.52 -9.27
C VAL A 227 -26.72 3.18 -10.64
N SER A 228 -25.69 3.97 -10.93
CA SER A 228 -25.52 4.65 -12.21
C SER A 228 -24.07 5.02 -12.49
N VAL A 229 -23.73 5.12 -13.78
CA VAL A 229 -22.44 5.59 -14.30
C VAL A 229 -22.72 6.77 -15.22
N ASP A 230 -22.06 7.91 -14.99
CA ASP A 230 -22.11 9.05 -15.91
C ASP A 230 -20.89 9.01 -16.85
N GLU A 231 -21.05 8.37 -18.00
CA GLU A 231 -19.98 8.28 -19.00
C GLU A 231 -19.56 9.63 -19.59
N ALA A 232 -20.43 10.66 -19.52
CA ALA A 232 -20.09 11.98 -20.03
C ALA A 232 -19.03 12.68 -19.17
N SER A 233 -18.88 12.28 -17.90
CA SER A 233 -17.87 12.79 -16.97
C SER A 233 -16.42 12.53 -17.41
N VAL A 234 -16.20 11.62 -18.37
CA VAL A 234 -14.87 11.28 -18.91
C VAL A 234 -14.76 11.52 -20.42
N ALA A 235 -15.77 12.14 -21.04
CA ALA A 235 -15.79 12.37 -22.49
C ALA A 235 -14.67 13.32 -22.98
N ASP A 236 -14.09 14.10 -22.07
CA ASP A 236 -12.95 14.99 -22.32
C ASP A 236 -11.60 14.28 -22.28
N VAL A 237 -11.53 13.03 -21.78
CA VAL A 237 -10.28 12.28 -21.66
C VAL A 237 -9.82 11.83 -23.06
N PRO A 238 -8.64 12.29 -23.52
CA PRO A 238 -8.11 11.91 -24.83
C PRO A 238 -7.95 10.40 -24.94
N GLY A 239 -8.25 9.82 -26.10
CA GLY A 239 -7.97 8.41 -26.35
C GLY A 239 -8.85 7.41 -25.59
N LEU A 240 -9.88 7.84 -24.86
CA LEU A 240 -10.91 6.97 -24.30
C LEU A 240 -11.56 6.14 -25.42
N VAL A 241 -11.68 4.83 -25.20
CA VAL A 241 -12.25 3.86 -26.15
C VAL A 241 -13.61 3.38 -25.67
N ALA A 242 -13.73 2.99 -24.39
CA ALA A 242 -14.97 2.45 -23.83
C ALA A 242 -15.04 2.61 -22.31
N VAL A 243 -16.26 2.73 -21.79
CA VAL A 243 -16.63 2.45 -20.40
C VAL A 243 -17.48 1.18 -20.42
N VAL A 244 -17.20 0.22 -19.54
CA VAL A 244 -17.83 -1.10 -19.54
C VAL A 244 -18.40 -1.36 -18.15
N ALA A 245 -19.72 -1.51 -18.06
CA ALA A 245 -20.43 -1.82 -16.82
C ALA A 245 -21.25 -3.10 -16.97
N ILE A 246 -21.03 -4.08 -16.08
CA ILE A 246 -21.76 -5.36 -16.04
C ILE A 246 -21.99 -5.74 -14.56
N GLY A 247 -23.22 -5.58 -14.06
CA GLY A 247 -23.47 -5.70 -12.61
C GLY A 247 -22.63 -4.67 -11.86
N ASP A 248 -21.82 -5.12 -10.91
CA ASP A 248 -20.86 -4.29 -10.16
C ASP A 248 -19.46 -4.27 -10.79
N PHE A 249 -19.24 -4.97 -11.91
CA PHE A 249 -17.99 -4.82 -12.66
C PHE A 249 -18.03 -3.52 -13.45
N LEU A 250 -17.05 -2.65 -13.22
CA LEU A 250 -16.87 -1.40 -13.96
C LEU A 250 -15.41 -1.25 -14.39
N GLY A 251 -15.20 -0.93 -15.66
CA GLY A 251 -13.87 -0.60 -16.17
C GLY A 251 -13.89 0.37 -17.33
N VAL A 252 -12.75 0.98 -17.58
CA VAL A 252 -12.51 1.92 -18.67
C VAL A 252 -11.37 1.39 -19.53
N VAL A 253 -11.43 1.65 -20.83
CA VAL A 253 -10.39 1.29 -21.80
C VAL A 253 -9.99 2.53 -22.57
N ALA A 254 -8.69 2.77 -22.70
CA ALA A 254 -8.13 3.87 -23.47
C ALA A 254 -6.92 3.42 -24.31
N ARG A 255 -6.48 4.27 -25.23
CA ARG A 255 -5.32 4.02 -26.10
C ARG A 255 -3.99 4.08 -25.35
N ARG A 256 -3.90 4.91 -24.31
CA ARG A 256 -2.71 5.07 -23.46
C ARG A 256 -3.04 4.74 -22.02
N GLU A 257 -2.01 4.42 -21.25
CA GLU A 257 -2.17 4.01 -19.85
C GLU A 257 -2.59 5.17 -18.96
N GLU A 258 -2.00 6.34 -19.15
CA GLU A 258 -2.33 7.57 -18.42
C GLU A 258 -3.77 8.03 -18.67
N ASP A 259 -4.27 7.88 -19.90
CA ASP A 259 -5.66 8.21 -20.26
C ASP A 259 -6.65 7.29 -19.52
N ALA A 260 -6.33 5.98 -19.45
CA ALA A 260 -7.14 5.03 -18.69
C ALA A 260 -7.12 5.31 -17.17
N ILE A 261 -5.98 5.74 -16.63
CA ILE A 261 -5.86 6.17 -15.22
C ILE A 261 -6.70 7.43 -14.98
N GLU A 262 -6.61 8.41 -15.86
CA GLU A 262 -7.36 9.66 -15.76
C GLU A 262 -8.87 9.41 -15.83
N ALA A 263 -9.31 8.61 -16.80
CA ALA A 263 -10.72 8.21 -16.93
C ALA A 263 -11.23 7.49 -15.68
N MET A 264 -10.48 6.51 -15.14
CA MET A 264 -10.85 5.80 -13.91
C MET A 264 -11.04 6.76 -12.72
N ARG A 265 -10.20 7.79 -12.61
CA ARG A 265 -10.26 8.77 -11.51
C ARG A 265 -11.38 9.81 -11.68
N LYS A 266 -11.69 10.20 -12.92
CA LYS A 266 -12.71 11.21 -13.25
C LYS A 266 -14.12 10.63 -13.30
N LEU A 267 -14.28 9.34 -13.61
CA LEU A 267 -15.58 8.72 -13.84
C LEU A 267 -16.50 8.89 -12.63
N ALA A 268 -17.60 9.62 -12.83
CA ALA A 268 -18.62 9.81 -11.82
C ALA A 268 -19.51 8.55 -11.75
N VAL A 269 -19.50 7.90 -10.58
CA VAL A 269 -20.22 6.65 -10.33
C VAL A 269 -21.01 6.77 -9.03
N GLU A 270 -22.28 6.37 -9.09
CA GLU A 270 -23.13 6.26 -7.91
C GLU A 270 -23.23 4.78 -7.50
N TRP A 271 -22.82 4.51 -6.25
CA TRP A 271 -22.92 3.19 -5.62
C TRP A 271 -23.87 3.24 -4.44
N ARG A 272 -24.52 2.11 -4.16
CA ARG A 272 -25.20 1.91 -2.88
C ARG A 272 -24.18 1.90 -1.74
N ALA A 273 -24.58 2.42 -0.58
CA ALA A 273 -23.72 2.39 0.60
C ALA A 273 -23.50 0.93 1.05
N PRO A 274 -22.25 0.53 1.34
CA PRO A 274 -21.96 -0.80 1.86
C PRO A 274 -22.57 -0.97 3.27
N PRO A 275 -23.00 -2.18 3.64
CA PRO A 275 -23.46 -2.44 5.00
C PRO A 275 -22.29 -2.39 5.99
N ALA A 276 -22.62 -2.18 7.26
CA ALA A 276 -21.64 -2.29 8.33
C ALA A 276 -21.15 -3.73 8.49
N ILE A 277 -19.87 -3.90 8.83
CA ILE A 277 -19.23 -5.19 9.06
C ILE A 277 -18.88 -5.36 10.55
N PRO A 278 -18.73 -6.60 11.05
CA PRO A 278 -18.16 -6.84 12.38
C PRO A 278 -16.75 -6.23 12.51
N ASP A 279 -16.34 -5.90 13.74
CA ASP A 279 -14.98 -5.40 13.97
C ASP A 279 -13.95 -6.53 13.82
N LEU A 280 -13.37 -6.66 12.64
CA LEU A 280 -12.36 -7.67 12.33
C LEU A 280 -10.93 -7.28 12.77
N ASN A 281 -10.76 -6.10 13.39
CA ASN A 281 -9.48 -5.73 14.01
C ASN A 281 -9.24 -6.49 15.33
N ASP A 282 -10.32 -6.91 15.98
CA ASP A 282 -10.36 -7.84 17.12
C ASP A 282 -11.20 -9.07 16.74
N PRO A 283 -10.61 -10.04 16.02
CA PRO A 283 -11.38 -11.09 15.36
C PRO A 283 -11.95 -12.15 16.31
N GLU A 284 -11.61 -12.12 17.61
CA GLU A 284 -12.05 -13.18 18.54
C GLU A 284 -13.57 -13.27 18.64
N THR A 285 -14.23 -12.16 18.98
CA THR A 285 -15.69 -12.13 19.15
C THR A 285 -16.42 -12.45 17.84
N PRO A 286 -16.11 -11.80 16.69
CA PRO A 286 -16.74 -12.13 15.41
C PRO A 286 -16.60 -13.59 15.01
N LEU A 287 -15.45 -14.23 15.26
CA LEU A 287 -15.23 -15.64 14.91
C LEU A 287 -16.00 -16.60 15.81
N ARG A 288 -16.20 -16.26 17.08
CA ARG A 288 -17.01 -17.06 18.01
C ARG A 288 -18.51 -16.95 17.71
N ASP A 289 -18.96 -15.76 17.30
CA ASP A 289 -20.36 -15.51 16.96
C ASP A 289 -20.74 -16.01 15.55
N ASN A 290 -19.75 -16.30 14.70
CA ASN A 290 -19.98 -16.79 13.35
C ASN A 290 -20.64 -18.18 13.36
N PRO A 291 -21.73 -18.42 12.59
CA PRO A 291 -22.34 -19.74 12.49
C PRO A 291 -21.34 -20.80 12.03
N SER A 292 -21.24 -21.90 12.77
CA SER A 292 -20.27 -22.96 12.47
C SER A 292 -20.86 -24.36 12.64
N SER A 293 -20.19 -25.34 12.01
CA SER A 293 -20.42 -26.76 12.23
C SER A 293 -19.19 -27.41 12.86
N ALA A 294 -19.36 -28.02 14.03
CA ALA A 294 -18.28 -28.72 14.72
C ALA A 294 -18.00 -30.08 14.06
N ARG A 295 -16.73 -30.32 13.74
CA ARG A 295 -16.22 -31.56 13.16
C ARG A 295 -15.08 -32.10 14.04
N VAL A 296 -15.31 -33.26 14.64
CA VAL A 296 -14.32 -33.92 15.50
C VAL A 296 -13.35 -34.72 14.63
N LEU A 297 -12.06 -34.39 14.70
CA LEU A 297 -11.00 -35.05 13.92
C LEU A 297 -10.33 -36.19 14.69
N ALA A 298 -10.27 -36.08 16.02
CA ALA A 298 -9.77 -37.09 16.92
C ALA A 298 -10.52 -37.01 18.24
N ASP A 299 -10.82 -38.16 18.84
CA ASP A 299 -11.39 -38.31 20.18
C ASP A 299 -10.84 -39.61 20.77
N ARG A 300 -9.90 -39.50 21.71
CA ARG A 300 -9.19 -40.62 22.34
C ARG A 300 -9.17 -40.40 23.85
N GLY A 301 -9.41 -41.46 24.63
CA GLY A 301 -9.48 -41.40 26.08
C GLY A 301 -10.79 -40.81 26.61
N ASP A 302 -10.86 -40.53 27.92
CA ASP A 302 -12.03 -39.91 28.57
C ASP A 302 -11.69 -38.51 29.08
N ILE A 303 -11.73 -37.53 28.17
CA ILE A 303 -11.39 -36.14 28.47
C ILE A 303 -12.36 -35.54 29.48
N THR A 304 -13.65 -35.88 29.40
CA THR A 304 -14.66 -35.33 30.31
C THR A 304 -14.31 -35.71 31.75
N GLN A 305 -13.96 -36.98 31.98
CA GLN A 305 -13.53 -37.46 33.29
C GLN A 305 -12.21 -36.80 33.73
N VAL A 306 -11.16 -36.84 32.89
CA VAL A 306 -9.84 -36.33 33.27
C VAL A 306 -9.84 -34.82 33.49
N CYS A 307 -10.59 -34.06 32.67
CA CYS A 307 -10.76 -32.61 32.84
C CYS A 307 -11.42 -32.30 34.19
N SER A 308 -12.47 -33.04 34.59
CA SER A 308 -13.15 -32.83 35.87
C SER A 308 -12.29 -33.17 37.09
N GLY A 309 -11.37 -34.14 36.95
CA GLY A 309 -10.46 -34.56 38.02
C GLY A 309 -9.16 -33.76 38.11
N SER A 310 -8.91 -32.84 37.17
CA SER A 310 -7.66 -32.08 37.10
C SER A 310 -7.67 -30.88 38.06
N ALA A 311 -6.75 -30.85 39.02
CA ALA A 311 -6.70 -29.80 40.03
C ALA A 311 -6.21 -28.43 39.51
N LYS A 312 -5.49 -28.41 38.38
CA LYS A 312 -4.90 -27.20 37.78
C LYS A 312 -4.99 -27.26 36.24
N PRO A 313 -6.17 -27.01 35.64
CA PRO A 313 -6.29 -26.90 34.19
C PRO A 313 -5.54 -25.66 33.67
N LEU A 314 -4.91 -25.80 32.52
CA LEU A 314 -4.32 -24.74 31.72
C LEU A 314 -5.24 -24.50 30.53
N ASP A 315 -6.22 -23.62 30.70
CA ASP A 315 -7.11 -23.22 29.61
C ASP A 315 -6.53 -21.99 28.92
N ARG A 316 -6.34 -22.05 27.60
CA ARG A 316 -5.68 -21.01 26.80
C ARG A 316 -6.45 -20.72 25.52
N THR A 317 -6.49 -19.45 25.17
CA THR A 317 -6.97 -18.97 23.86
C THR A 317 -5.82 -18.32 23.12
N TYR A 318 -5.69 -18.65 21.84
CA TYR A 318 -4.73 -18.09 20.91
C TYR A 318 -5.48 -17.40 19.76
N VAL A 319 -5.04 -16.19 19.40
CA VAL A 319 -5.72 -15.34 18.41
C VAL A 319 -4.75 -14.97 17.29
N TRP A 320 -5.17 -15.27 16.05
CA TRP A 320 -4.43 -14.97 14.82
C TRP A 320 -5.17 -13.90 13.99
N PRO A 321 -4.50 -12.83 13.56
CA PRO A 321 -5.13 -11.71 12.85
C PRO A 321 -5.37 -12.01 11.36
N TYR A 322 -6.19 -11.20 10.70
CA TYR A 322 -6.23 -11.15 9.24
C TYR A 322 -4.92 -10.57 8.69
N GLN A 323 -4.40 -11.18 7.64
CA GLN A 323 -3.17 -10.78 6.95
C GLN A 323 -3.42 -10.73 5.43
N MET A 324 -2.52 -10.14 4.65
CA MET A 324 -2.65 -10.07 3.20
C MET A 324 -1.35 -10.48 2.52
N HIS A 325 -1.41 -10.84 1.23
CA HIS A 325 -0.22 -11.28 0.52
C HIS A 325 0.75 -10.14 0.25
N ALA A 326 0.23 -8.92 0.08
CA ALA A 326 1.01 -7.70 -0.10
C ALA A 326 2.13 -7.90 -1.14
N SER A 327 1.77 -8.38 -2.33
CA SER A 327 2.76 -8.62 -3.39
C SER A 327 3.46 -7.30 -3.78
N ILE A 328 4.77 -7.33 -4.05
CA ILE A 328 5.56 -6.10 -4.28
C ILE A 328 5.06 -5.29 -5.47
N GLY A 329 4.68 -5.95 -6.56
CA GLY A 329 3.99 -5.31 -7.68
C GLY A 329 2.49 -5.63 -7.68
N PRO A 330 1.61 -4.66 -7.93
CA PRO A 330 0.18 -4.92 -8.13
C PRO A 330 -0.06 -5.90 -9.28
N SER A 331 -1.15 -6.66 -9.22
CA SER A 331 -1.49 -7.65 -10.22
C SER A 331 -1.74 -7.03 -11.60
N CYS A 332 -1.29 -7.72 -12.66
CA CYS A 332 -1.42 -7.30 -14.06
C CYS A 332 -1.73 -8.51 -14.95
N ALA A 333 -2.51 -8.30 -16.02
CA ALA A 333 -2.77 -9.27 -17.07
C ALA A 333 -2.99 -8.59 -18.42
N VAL A 334 -2.82 -9.35 -19.50
CA VAL A 334 -3.15 -8.93 -20.88
C VAL A 334 -4.04 -9.99 -21.49
N ALA A 335 -5.17 -9.60 -22.08
CA ALA A 335 -6.06 -10.52 -22.78
C ALA A 335 -6.23 -10.08 -24.25
N ASP A 336 -6.22 -11.03 -25.19
CA ASP A 336 -6.62 -10.88 -26.59
C ASP A 336 -7.83 -11.79 -26.83
N TRP A 337 -9.03 -11.23 -26.69
CA TRP A 337 -10.28 -11.90 -27.00
C TRP A 337 -10.65 -11.72 -28.47
N ARG A 338 -11.05 -12.82 -29.10
CA ARG A 338 -11.62 -12.88 -30.45
C ARG A 338 -12.83 -13.80 -30.48
N PRO A 339 -13.69 -13.72 -31.53
CA PRO A 339 -14.83 -14.62 -31.66
C PRO A 339 -14.45 -16.11 -31.71
N ASP A 340 -13.25 -16.45 -32.17
CA ASP A 340 -12.73 -17.81 -32.32
C ASP A 340 -11.92 -18.31 -31.10
N GLY A 341 -11.60 -17.45 -30.14
CA GLY A 341 -10.87 -17.86 -28.94
C GLY A 341 -10.35 -16.71 -28.08
N LEU A 342 -9.77 -17.07 -26.95
CA LEU A 342 -9.15 -16.14 -26.00
C LEU A 342 -7.72 -16.58 -25.71
N THR A 343 -6.77 -15.66 -25.81
CA THR A 343 -5.43 -15.82 -25.24
C THR A 343 -5.24 -14.82 -24.12
N VAL A 344 -4.78 -15.26 -22.95
CA VAL A 344 -4.51 -14.38 -21.80
C VAL A 344 -3.11 -14.63 -21.26
N TRP A 345 -2.31 -13.57 -21.18
CA TRP A 345 -1.05 -13.55 -20.45
C TRP A 345 -1.33 -13.14 -19.00
N SER A 346 -1.09 -14.08 -18.08
CA SER A 346 -1.55 -13.97 -16.70
C SER A 346 -0.43 -14.19 -15.70
N GLY A 347 -0.49 -13.46 -14.58
CA GLY A 347 0.33 -13.70 -13.39
C GLY A 347 -0.17 -14.85 -12.50
N THR A 348 -1.27 -15.52 -12.89
CA THR A 348 -1.93 -16.56 -12.09
C THR A 348 -0.96 -17.67 -11.66
N GLN A 349 -1.16 -18.20 -10.46
CA GLN A 349 -0.50 -19.42 -10.01
C GLN A 349 -1.26 -20.70 -10.44
N ASN A 350 -2.46 -20.56 -10.99
CA ASN A 350 -3.41 -21.63 -11.29
C ASN A 350 -3.91 -21.58 -12.75
N PRO A 351 -3.07 -21.83 -13.76
CA PRO A 351 -3.46 -21.63 -15.16
C PRO A 351 -4.67 -22.45 -15.60
N PHE A 352 -4.77 -23.72 -15.21
CA PHE A 352 -5.89 -24.59 -15.57
C PHE A 352 -7.20 -24.22 -14.85
N PRO A 353 -7.24 -24.01 -13.52
CA PRO A 353 -8.41 -23.45 -12.85
C PRO A 353 -8.84 -22.08 -13.41
N MET A 354 -7.87 -21.20 -13.73
CA MET A 354 -8.15 -19.90 -14.34
C MET A 354 -8.84 -20.05 -15.70
N ARG A 355 -8.43 -21.03 -16.52
CA ARG A 355 -9.09 -21.35 -17.80
C ARG A 355 -10.57 -21.73 -17.61
N ALA A 356 -10.87 -22.55 -16.60
CA ALA A 356 -12.25 -22.92 -16.27
C ALA A 356 -13.08 -21.71 -15.80
N ASP A 357 -12.50 -20.83 -14.98
CA ASP A 357 -13.16 -19.59 -14.55
C ASP A 357 -13.44 -18.65 -15.73
N LEU A 358 -12.49 -18.49 -16.66
CA LEU A 358 -12.67 -17.69 -17.88
C LEU A 358 -13.73 -18.30 -18.82
N SER A 359 -13.75 -19.63 -18.95
CA SER A 359 -14.78 -20.36 -19.70
C SER A 359 -16.18 -20.03 -19.18
N ARG A 360 -16.36 -20.09 -17.86
CA ARG A 360 -17.63 -19.74 -17.20
C ARG A 360 -17.97 -18.25 -17.31
N LEU A 361 -16.98 -17.37 -17.16
CA LEU A 361 -17.19 -15.92 -17.22
C LEU A 361 -17.65 -15.46 -18.60
N LEU A 362 -17.08 -16.05 -19.66
CA LEU A 362 -17.30 -15.63 -21.04
C LEU A 362 -18.30 -16.50 -21.81
N ASP A 363 -18.80 -17.57 -21.20
CA ASP A 363 -19.63 -18.61 -21.85
C ASP A 363 -18.93 -19.22 -23.08
N MET A 364 -17.62 -19.50 -22.96
CA MET A 364 -16.78 -20.05 -24.03
C MET A 364 -16.30 -21.47 -23.69
N PRO A 365 -16.11 -22.36 -24.67
CA PRO A 365 -15.45 -23.65 -24.46
C PRO A 365 -14.03 -23.50 -23.89
N GLU A 366 -13.64 -24.36 -22.95
CA GLU A 366 -12.29 -24.31 -22.35
C GLU A 366 -11.16 -24.49 -23.38
N ASP A 367 -11.36 -25.31 -24.41
CA ASP A 367 -10.37 -25.57 -25.46
C ASP A 367 -10.17 -24.38 -26.40
N ALA A 368 -11.08 -23.41 -26.40
CA ALA A 368 -10.93 -22.13 -27.08
C ALA A 368 -10.17 -21.08 -26.24
N ILE A 369 -9.71 -21.43 -25.03
CA ILE A 369 -9.04 -20.52 -24.11
C ILE A 369 -7.61 -20.99 -23.82
N VAL A 370 -6.66 -20.11 -24.08
CA VAL A 370 -5.24 -20.30 -23.76
C VAL A 370 -4.86 -19.34 -22.64
N VAL A 371 -4.38 -19.90 -21.52
CA VAL A 371 -3.77 -19.15 -20.43
C VAL A 371 -2.26 -19.34 -20.52
N GLU A 372 -1.56 -18.27 -20.88
CA GLU A 372 -0.11 -18.17 -20.91
C GLU A 372 0.40 -17.55 -19.62
N ARG A 373 0.92 -18.38 -18.73
CA ARG A 373 1.42 -17.90 -17.45
C ARG A 373 2.79 -17.26 -17.58
N LEU A 374 2.90 -16.02 -17.10
CA LEU A 374 4.16 -15.33 -16.85
C LEU A 374 4.33 -15.07 -15.36
N GLU A 375 5.56 -14.92 -14.89
CA GLU A 375 5.77 -14.55 -13.49
C GLU A 375 5.25 -13.13 -13.22
N ALA A 376 4.62 -12.96 -12.07
CA ALA A 376 4.27 -11.67 -11.49
C ALA A 376 5.25 -11.31 -10.36
N ALA A 377 5.19 -10.08 -9.87
CA ALA A 377 6.05 -9.56 -8.80
C ALA A 377 5.60 -10.03 -7.39
N GLY A 378 5.49 -11.35 -7.22
CA GLY A 378 5.04 -12.02 -5.99
C GLY A 378 3.58 -12.52 -6.06
N CYS A 379 3.29 -13.54 -5.26
CA CYS A 379 1.92 -14.03 -5.05
C CYS A 379 1.71 -14.59 -3.62
N TYR A 380 2.65 -15.38 -3.10
CA TYR A 380 2.66 -15.94 -1.73
C TYR A 380 1.38 -16.69 -1.32
N GLY A 381 0.66 -17.21 -2.32
CA GLY A 381 -0.73 -17.62 -2.24
C GLY A 381 -1.52 -17.03 -3.40
N ARG A 382 -2.85 -17.07 -3.33
CA ARG A 382 -3.71 -16.47 -4.37
C ARG A 382 -4.01 -15.02 -4.00
N ASN A 383 -3.39 -14.08 -4.70
CA ASN A 383 -3.66 -12.65 -4.66
C ASN A 383 -4.64 -12.25 -5.80
N CYS A 384 -4.69 -10.98 -6.21
CA CYS A 384 -5.56 -10.51 -7.30
C CYS A 384 -5.15 -10.96 -8.72
N ALA A 385 -4.14 -11.81 -8.90
CA ALA A 385 -3.69 -12.21 -10.23
C ALA A 385 -4.81 -12.87 -11.05
N ASP A 386 -5.65 -13.69 -10.43
CA ASP A 386 -6.81 -14.31 -11.09
C ASP A 386 -7.89 -13.26 -11.40
N ASP A 387 -8.13 -12.35 -10.46
CA ASP A 387 -9.14 -11.29 -10.57
C ASP A 387 -8.82 -10.33 -11.74
N VAL A 388 -7.58 -9.85 -11.84
CA VAL A 388 -7.15 -8.96 -12.94
C VAL A 388 -7.09 -9.66 -14.30
N THR A 389 -6.88 -10.98 -14.30
CA THR A 389 -6.92 -11.80 -15.52
C THR A 389 -8.33 -11.83 -16.09
N ALA A 390 -9.33 -12.03 -15.23
CA ALA A 390 -10.74 -11.96 -15.61
C ALA A 390 -11.17 -10.53 -15.99
N ASP A 391 -10.66 -9.50 -15.31
CA ASP A 391 -10.91 -8.10 -15.67
C ASP A 391 -10.43 -7.81 -17.11
N ALA A 392 -9.20 -8.20 -17.44
CA ALA A 392 -8.63 -8.01 -18.78
C ALA A 392 -9.43 -8.74 -19.85
N ALA A 393 -9.91 -9.96 -19.57
CA ALA A 393 -10.72 -10.73 -20.49
C ALA A 393 -12.07 -10.06 -20.79
N LEU A 394 -12.75 -9.50 -19.77
CA LEU A 394 -14.00 -8.76 -19.96
C LEU A 394 -13.81 -7.49 -20.78
N LEU A 395 -12.77 -6.70 -20.47
CA LEU A 395 -12.49 -5.46 -21.19
C LEU A 395 -12.05 -5.73 -22.64
N SER A 396 -11.21 -6.75 -22.87
CA SER A 396 -10.80 -7.16 -24.22
C SER A 396 -11.99 -7.61 -25.06
N ARG A 397 -12.91 -8.41 -24.48
CA ARG A 397 -14.16 -8.81 -25.16
C ARG A 397 -15.03 -7.60 -25.52
N ALA A 398 -15.13 -6.61 -24.63
CA ALA A 398 -15.97 -5.45 -24.87
C ALA A 398 -15.50 -4.58 -26.05
N VAL A 399 -14.18 -4.52 -26.29
CA VAL A 399 -13.59 -3.68 -27.35
C VAL A 399 -13.11 -4.46 -28.59
N GLY A 400 -13.06 -5.79 -28.52
CA GLY A 400 -12.59 -6.65 -29.62
C GLY A 400 -11.12 -6.45 -29.97
N ALA A 401 -10.29 -6.07 -29.00
CA ALA A 401 -8.86 -5.81 -29.16
C ALA A 401 -8.08 -6.25 -27.91
N PRO A 402 -6.75 -6.44 -27.99
CA PRO A 402 -5.97 -6.79 -26.82
C PRO A 402 -6.00 -5.68 -25.76
N VAL A 403 -6.25 -6.03 -24.49
CA VAL A 403 -6.31 -5.06 -23.39
C VAL A 403 -5.38 -5.51 -22.26
N ARG A 404 -4.49 -4.60 -21.86
CA ARG A 404 -3.67 -4.73 -20.64
C ARG A 404 -4.37 -4.08 -19.47
N VAL A 405 -4.58 -4.81 -18.39
CA VAL A 405 -5.14 -4.29 -17.13
C VAL A 405 -4.12 -4.50 -16.02
N GLN A 406 -3.90 -3.45 -15.23
CA GLN A 406 -3.09 -3.50 -14.01
C GLN A 406 -3.87 -2.82 -12.89
N LEU A 407 -3.82 -3.39 -11.68
CA LEU A 407 -4.42 -2.78 -10.50
C LEU A 407 -3.52 -1.68 -9.94
N THR A 408 -4.11 -0.71 -9.24
CA THR A 408 -3.32 0.17 -8.36
C THR A 408 -2.94 -0.56 -7.07
N ARG A 409 -2.01 -0.01 -6.27
CA ARG A 409 -1.66 -0.56 -4.96
C ARG A 409 -2.88 -0.62 -4.04
N GLU A 410 -3.66 0.45 -4.02
CA GLU A 410 -4.87 0.58 -3.22
C GLU A 410 -5.90 -0.48 -3.61
N GLN A 411 -6.05 -0.74 -4.92
CA GLN A 411 -6.94 -1.79 -5.41
C GLN A 411 -6.45 -3.19 -5.06
N GLU A 412 -5.14 -3.45 -5.19
CA GLU A 412 -4.55 -4.74 -4.79
C GLU A 412 -4.81 -5.00 -3.30
N HIS A 413 -4.41 -4.09 -2.42
CA HIS A 413 -4.58 -4.25 -0.97
C HIS A 413 -6.05 -4.25 -0.56
N ALA A 414 -6.93 -3.48 -1.20
CA ALA A 414 -8.35 -3.49 -0.90
C ALA A 414 -8.99 -4.86 -1.23
N TRP A 415 -8.62 -5.47 -2.36
CA TRP A 415 -9.38 -6.57 -2.96
C TRP A 415 -8.70 -7.92 -2.99
N GLU A 416 -7.39 -8.00 -2.74
CA GLU A 416 -6.73 -9.30 -2.66
C GLU A 416 -7.38 -10.11 -1.54
N PRO A 417 -7.68 -11.39 -1.76
CA PRO A 417 -8.27 -12.20 -0.72
C PRO A 417 -7.27 -12.35 0.44
N LYS A 418 -7.74 -12.22 1.68
CA LYS A 418 -6.91 -12.18 2.88
C LYS A 418 -6.49 -13.56 3.36
N GLY A 419 -5.38 -13.64 4.07
CA GLY A 419 -5.12 -14.73 5.00
C GLY A 419 -6.10 -14.63 6.17
N ALA A 420 -6.93 -15.66 6.34
CA ALA A 420 -8.01 -15.63 7.33
C ALA A 420 -7.50 -15.56 8.77
N ALA A 421 -8.21 -14.80 9.61
CA ALA A 421 -8.03 -14.82 11.06
C ALA A 421 -8.48 -16.17 11.66
N GLN A 422 -8.01 -16.45 12.88
CA GLN A 422 -8.28 -17.73 13.53
C GLN A 422 -8.31 -17.58 15.05
N VAL A 423 -9.22 -18.29 15.72
CA VAL A 423 -9.23 -18.45 17.18
C VAL A 423 -9.04 -19.91 17.50
N ILE A 424 -8.11 -20.20 18.41
CA ILE A 424 -7.80 -21.55 18.85
C ILE A 424 -7.91 -21.61 20.37
N ASP A 425 -8.73 -22.52 20.89
CA ASP A 425 -8.83 -22.82 22.31
C ASP A 425 -8.13 -24.15 22.61
N VAL A 426 -7.28 -24.16 23.62
CA VAL A 426 -6.58 -25.36 24.10
C VAL A 426 -6.81 -25.48 25.59
N ARG A 427 -7.43 -26.60 26.00
CA ARG A 427 -7.56 -26.99 27.41
C ARG A 427 -6.68 -28.21 27.64
N GLY A 428 -5.95 -28.21 28.75
CA GLY A 428 -5.13 -29.34 29.12
C GLY A 428 -4.66 -29.24 30.56
N ALA A 429 -4.01 -30.27 31.06
CA ALA A 429 -3.41 -30.27 32.39
C ALA A 429 -2.22 -31.22 32.42
N LEU A 430 -1.42 -31.10 33.49
CA LEU A 430 -0.38 -32.07 33.79
C LEU A 430 -0.93 -33.24 34.60
N ASP A 431 -0.42 -34.44 34.34
CA ASP A 431 -0.59 -35.60 35.21
C ASP A 431 0.38 -35.52 36.41
N LEU A 432 0.34 -36.54 37.27
CA LEU A 432 1.17 -36.59 38.48
C LEU A 432 2.67 -36.79 38.19
N GLU A 433 3.03 -37.25 36.99
CA GLU A 433 4.41 -37.46 36.53
C GLU A 433 4.94 -36.27 35.71
N GLY A 434 4.13 -35.22 35.54
CA GLY A 434 4.45 -34.05 34.74
C GLY A 434 4.21 -34.23 33.24
N GLY A 435 3.51 -35.29 32.80
CA GLY A 435 3.08 -35.48 31.42
C GLY A 435 1.73 -34.83 31.11
N PRO A 436 1.32 -34.77 29.82
CA PRO A 436 0.03 -34.21 29.44
C PRO A 436 -1.11 -35.16 29.84
N ALA A 437 -1.86 -34.80 30.89
CA ALA A 437 -3.02 -35.56 31.35
C ALA A 437 -4.11 -35.63 30.29
N PHE A 438 -4.43 -34.49 29.69
CA PHE A 438 -5.35 -34.38 28.55
C PHE A 438 -5.02 -33.16 27.68
N TYR A 439 -5.50 -33.19 26.44
CA TYR A 439 -5.38 -32.12 25.47
C TYR A 439 -6.68 -32.03 24.66
N ASP A 440 -7.44 -30.97 24.88
CA ASP A 440 -8.69 -30.69 24.19
C ASP A 440 -8.54 -29.41 23.38
N PHE A 441 -8.52 -29.56 22.06
CA PHE A 441 -8.20 -28.52 21.11
C PHE A 441 -9.42 -28.19 20.25
N GLU A 442 -9.76 -26.92 20.18
CA GLU A 442 -10.80 -26.41 19.30
C GLU A 442 -10.26 -25.28 18.44
N THR A 443 -10.60 -25.29 17.15
CA THR A 443 -10.12 -24.27 16.22
C THR A 443 -11.24 -23.73 15.34
N ARG A 444 -11.29 -22.40 15.21
CA ARG A 444 -12.30 -21.63 14.47
C ARG A 444 -11.62 -20.90 13.33
N TYR A 445 -11.71 -21.47 12.13
CA TYR A 445 -11.06 -20.96 10.93
C TYR A 445 -12.10 -20.79 9.81
N PRO A 446 -12.38 -19.54 9.37
CA PRO A 446 -13.28 -19.30 8.24
C PRO A 446 -12.78 -19.88 6.93
N SER A 447 -13.73 -20.17 6.06
CA SER A 447 -13.44 -20.65 4.71
C SER A 447 -12.63 -19.62 3.91
N ASN A 448 -11.73 -20.12 3.07
CA ASN A 448 -10.78 -19.31 2.30
C ASN A 448 -10.78 -19.74 0.81
N LEU A 449 -11.97 -19.86 0.24
CA LEU A 449 -12.21 -20.21 -1.16
C LEU A 449 -12.87 -19.06 -1.93
N ALA A 450 -12.34 -17.84 -1.75
CA ALA A 450 -12.77 -16.68 -2.52
C ALA A 450 -12.84 -17.06 -4.01
N PRO A 451 -13.95 -16.84 -4.74
CA PRO A 451 -13.99 -17.09 -6.17
C PRO A 451 -13.33 -15.94 -6.93
N THR A 452 -13.12 -16.09 -8.23
CA THR A 452 -12.57 -15.03 -9.08
C THR A 452 -13.54 -13.86 -9.15
N LEU A 453 -13.09 -12.67 -8.75
CA LEU A 453 -13.94 -11.53 -8.39
C LEU A 453 -14.91 -11.12 -9.51
N PRO A 454 -14.48 -11.01 -10.79
CA PRO A 454 -15.41 -10.68 -11.88
C PRO A 454 -16.55 -11.68 -12.09
N LEU A 455 -16.42 -12.95 -11.70
CA LEU A 455 -17.53 -13.90 -11.76
C LEU A 455 -18.69 -13.47 -10.85
N ILE A 456 -18.36 -12.95 -9.66
CA ILE A 456 -19.39 -12.47 -8.74
C ILE A 456 -19.87 -11.08 -9.15
N LEU A 457 -18.96 -10.16 -9.47
CA LEU A 457 -19.34 -8.78 -9.81
C LEU A 457 -20.29 -8.71 -11.00
N THR A 458 -20.15 -9.62 -11.97
CA THR A 458 -21.03 -9.72 -13.15
C THR A 458 -22.30 -10.54 -12.91
N GLY A 459 -22.45 -11.18 -11.74
CA GLY A 459 -23.57 -12.07 -11.41
C GLY A 459 -23.51 -13.46 -12.06
N LYS A 460 -22.39 -13.85 -12.69
CA LYS A 460 -22.17 -15.20 -13.26
C LYS A 460 -22.06 -16.30 -12.19
N VAL A 461 -21.62 -15.92 -11.00
CA VAL A 461 -21.59 -16.73 -9.79
C VAL A 461 -22.37 -15.98 -8.71
N ALA A 462 -23.17 -16.70 -7.93
CA ALA A 462 -23.88 -16.10 -6.81
C ALA A 462 -22.89 -15.69 -5.69
N PRO A 463 -23.08 -14.52 -5.04
CA PRO A 463 -22.23 -14.04 -3.94
C PRO A 463 -22.56 -14.78 -2.62
N VAL A 464 -22.35 -16.09 -2.60
CA VAL A 464 -22.64 -16.94 -1.43
C VAL A 464 -21.38 -17.19 -0.61
N ALA A 465 -21.53 -17.14 0.71
CA ALA A 465 -20.45 -17.41 1.66
C ALA A 465 -20.33 -18.94 1.87
N ASP A 466 -19.67 -19.62 0.93
CA ASP A 466 -19.54 -21.08 0.96
C ASP A 466 -18.65 -21.56 2.12
N ILE A 467 -19.00 -22.73 2.66
CA ILE A 467 -18.28 -23.39 3.76
C ILE A 467 -17.34 -24.46 3.20
N ALA A 468 -16.08 -24.40 3.58
CA ALA A 468 -15.02 -25.33 3.22
C ALA A 468 -14.28 -25.86 4.46
N GLN A 469 -13.87 -27.13 4.40
CA GLN A 469 -13.10 -27.78 5.45
C GLN A 469 -11.61 -27.40 5.35
N MET A 470 -11.25 -26.26 5.93
CA MET A 470 -9.91 -25.67 5.76
C MET A 470 -9.15 -25.42 7.06
N GLY A 471 -9.82 -25.50 8.22
CA GLY A 471 -9.19 -25.30 9.54
C GLY A 471 -8.37 -26.48 10.05
N ASP A 472 -8.32 -27.59 9.32
CA ASP A 472 -7.75 -28.86 9.77
C ASP A 472 -6.27 -29.06 9.41
N ARG A 473 -5.62 -28.11 8.73
CA ARG A 473 -4.18 -28.17 8.44
C ARG A 473 -3.38 -28.22 9.73
N THR A 474 -2.60 -29.29 9.93
CA THR A 474 -1.78 -29.48 11.15
C THR A 474 -2.59 -29.29 12.45
N ALA A 475 -3.89 -29.63 12.47
CA ALA A 475 -4.75 -29.50 13.65
C ALA A 475 -4.60 -30.64 14.67
N ILE A 476 -4.05 -31.78 14.25
CA ILE A 476 -3.68 -32.86 15.16
C ILE A 476 -2.27 -32.55 15.71
N PRO A 477 -2.08 -32.43 17.04
CA PRO A 477 -0.76 -32.18 17.60
C PRO A 477 0.18 -33.35 17.28
N PRO A 478 1.48 -33.10 17.03
CA PRO A 478 2.44 -34.16 16.67
C PRO A 478 2.86 -35.05 17.86
N TYR A 479 2.29 -34.82 19.04
CA TYR A 479 2.66 -35.46 20.30
C TYR A 479 1.76 -36.64 20.63
N ALA A 480 2.35 -37.70 21.18
CA ALA A 480 1.64 -38.85 21.72
C ALA A 480 0.94 -38.47 23.04
N ILE A 481 -0.32 -38.07 22.94
CA ILE A 481 -1.17 -37.68 24.08
C ILE A 481 -2.28 -38.73 24.27
N PRO A 482 -2.38 -39.39 25.44
CA PRO A 482 -3.36 -40.44 25.69
C PRO A 482 -4.82 -39.97 25.62
N ASN A 483 -5.13 -38.83 26.25
CA ASN A 483 -6.47 -38.24 26.25
C ASN A 483 -6.46 -37.01 25.33
N LEU A 484 -6.90 -37.18 24.08
CA LEU A 484 -6.83 -36.16 23.04
C LEU A 484 -8.20 -35.98 22.36
N ARG A 485 -8.66 -34.73 22.27
CA ARG A 485 -9.77 -34.33 21.41
C ARG A 485 -9.37 -33.15 20.55
N VAL A 486 -9.74 -33.22 19.29
CA VAL A 486 -9.49 -32.17 18.30
C VAL A 486 -10.80 -31.90 17.56
N THR A 487 -11.30 -30.68 17.67
CA THR A 487 -12.52 -30.22 17.02
C THR A 487 -12.22 -29.01 16.13
N VAL A 488 -12.67 -29.07 14.88
CA VAL A 488 -12.63 -27.94 13.95
C VAL A 488 -14.05 -27.39 13.78
N HIS A 489 -14.20 -26.08 13.83
CA HIS A 489 -15.46 -25.40 13.56
C HIS A 489 -15.43 -24.86 12.14
N ASP A 490 -16.04 -25.60 11.19
CA ASP A 490 -16.12 -25.20 9.79
C ASP A 490 -17.19 -24.09 9.65
N MET A 491 -16.84 -22.96 9.02
CA MET A 491 -17.68 -21.75 9.02
C MET A 491 -17.51 -20.90 7.74
N PRO A 492 -18.50 -20.06 7.37
CA PRO A 492 -18.41 -19.20 6.20
C PRO A 492 -17.35 -18.10 6.38
N PRO A 493 -16.81 -17.52 5.28
CA PRO A 493 -15.90 -16.40 5.36
C PRO A 493 -16.56 -15.17 6.02
N LEU A 494 -15.81 -14.48 6.88
CA LEU A 494 -16.20 -13.14 7.39
C LEU A 494 -15.61 -12.00 6.56
N ALA A 495 -14.46 -12.23 5.93
CA ALA A 495 -13.86 -11.36 4.92
C ALA A 495 -13.44 -12.22 3.72
N ARG A 496 -13.32 -11.61 2.54
CA ARG A 496 -12.83 -12.28 1.34
C ARG A 496 -11.44 -12.87 1.64
N ALA A 497 -11.33 -14.20 1.60
CA ALA A 497 -10.13 -14.91 2.03
C ALA A 497 -9.70 -16.02 1.06
N SER A 498 -8.39 -16.25 0.97
CA SER A 498 -7.79 -17.30 0.15
C SER A 498 -6.56 -17.89 0.81
N TRP A 499 -6.04 -19.00 0.28
CA TRP A 499 -4.78 -19.56 0.74
C TRP A 499 -3.65 -18.51 0.68
N PHE A 500 -3.08 -18.29 1.85
CA PHE A 500 -1.90 -17.47 2.14
C PHE A 500 -0.86 -18.40 2.77
N ARG A 501 0.41 -18.31 2.36
CA ARG A 501 1.48 -19.26 2.74
C ARG A 501 1.41 -19.64 4.24
N GLY A 502 1.22 -20.93 4.56
CA GLY A 502 1.00 -21.46 5.91
C GLY A 502 -0.45 -21.80 6.24
N VAL A 503 -1.43 -21.10 5.66
CA VAL A 503 -2.88 -21.29 5.84
C VAL A 503 -3.25 -21.46 7.33
N SER A 504 -4.10 -22.43 7.70
CA SER A 504 -4.43 -22.72 9.11
C SER A 504 -3.34 -23.51 9.84
N ALA A 505 -2.29 -23.98 9.16
CA ALA A 505 -1.22 -24.76 9.79
C ALA A 505 -0.38 -23.90 10.72
N MET A 506 -0.02 -22.68 10.29
CA MET A 506 0.79 -21.77 11.10
C MET A 506 0.06 -21.32 12.39
N PRO A 507 -1.23 -20.92 12.37
CA PRO A 507 -1.96 -20.62 13.59
C PRO A 507 -2.22 -21.86 14.49
N ASN A 508 -2.53 -23.02 13.91
CA ASN A 508 -2.69 -24.26 14.70
C ASN A 508 -1.37 -24.65 15.39
N THR A 509 -0.24 -24.56 14.67
CA THR A 509 1.09 -24.79 15.24
C THR A 509 1.46 -23.74 16.28
N PHE A 510 1.12 -22.46 16.08
CA PHE A 510 1.30 -21.43 17.10
C PHE A 510 0.67 -21.85 18.43
N ALA A 511 -0.59 -22.29 18.40
CA ALA A 511 -1.28 -22.76 19.60
C ALA A 511 -0.66 -24.06 20.17
N HIS A 512 -0.36 -25.06 19.33
CA HIS A 512 0.24 -26.32 19.78
C HIS A 512 1.61 -26.13 20.43
N GLU A 513 2.52 -25.46 19.73
CA GLU A 513 3.92 -25.31 20.11
C GLU A 513 4.13 -24.28 21.20
N SER A 514 3.26 -23.27 21.31
CA SER A 514 3.21 -22.49 22.53
C SER A 514 2.68 -23.38 23.66
N PHE A 515 1.50 -23.99 23.55
CA PHE A 515 0.90 -24.71 24.68
C PHE A 515 1.80 -25.82 25.27
N ILE A 516 2.46 -26.60 24.42
CA ILE A 516 3.40 -27.64 24.88
C ILE A 516 4.60 -27.05 25.64
N ASP A 517 5.06 -25.86 25.27
CA ASP A 517 6.10 -25.11 25.99
C ASP A 517 5.62 -24.67 27.39
N GLU A 518 4.35 -24.27 27.48
CA GLU A 518 3.71 -23.95 28.78
C GLU A 518 3.59 -25.17 29.69
N LEU A 519 3.30 -26.35 29.13
CA LEU A 519 3.30 -27.61 29.86
C LEU A 519 4.70 -27.99 30.33
N ALA A 520 5.73 -27.81 29.49
CA ALA A 520 7.12 -28.09 29.85
C ALA A 520 7.57 -27.25 31.06
N VAL A 521 7.27 -25.95 31.04
CA VAL A 521 7.59 -25.02 32.13
C VAL A 521 6.81 -25.36 33.40
N ALA A 522 5.51 -25.67 33.27
CA ALA A 522 4.70 -26.08 34.43
C ALA A 522 5.20 -27.42 35.04
N ALA A 523 5.81 -28.29 34.24
CA ALA A 523 6.43 -29.54 34.68
C ALA A 523 7.86 -29.33 35.22
N GLY A 524 8.48 -28.16 35.02
CA GLY A 524 9.87 -27.89 35.38
C GLY A 524 10.87 -28.68 34.53
N ILE A 525 10.59 -28.84 33.23
CA ILE A 525 11.36 -29.65 32.29
C ILE A 525 11.77 -28.76 31.11
N ASP A 526 12.99 -28.98 30.60
CA ASP A 526 13.45 -28.30 29.39
C ASP A 526 12.45 -28.45 28.22
N PRO A 527 12.11 -27.37 27.50
CA PRO A 527 11.12 -27.42 26.45
C PRO A 527 11.42 -28.38 25.30
N ILE A 528 12.68 -28.61 24.96
CA ILE A 528 13.07 -29.56 23.89
C ILE A 528 12.96 -30.99 24.42
N GLU A 529 13.51 -31.25 25.60
CA GLU A 529 13.42 -32.55 26.26
C GLU A 529 11.96 -32.97 26.48
N TYR A 530 11.09 -32.03 26.88
CA TYR A 530 9.67 -32.29 27.06
C TYR A 530 9.00 -32.79 25.77
N ARG A 531 9.28 -32.12 24.64
CA ARG A 531 8.76 -32.53 23.32
C ARG A 531 9.29 -33.90 22.90
N LEU A 532 10.58 -34.17 23.12
CA LEU A 532 11.21 -35.43 22.76
C LEU A 532 10.61 -36.65 23.50
N ARG A 533 10.03 -36.47 24.69
CA ARG A 533 9.32 -37.54 25.41
C ARG A 533 8.04 -38.00 24.71
N TYR A 534 7.40 -37.12 23.95
CA TYR A 534 6.09 -37.37 23.33
C TYR A 534 6.14 -37.46 21.80
N LEU A 535 7.26 -37.13 21.16
CA LEU A 535 7.45 -37.38 19.73
C LEU A 535 7.70 -38.88 19.48
N THR A 536 7.01 -39.43 18.48
CA THR A 536 7.15 -40.85 18.08
C THR A 536 7.75 -41.03 16.69
N ASP A 537 7.71 -40.00 15.86
CA ASP A 537 8.31 -39.98 14.53
C ASP A 537 9.83 -39.79 14.64
N THR A 538 10.60 -40.77 14.15
CA THR A 538 12.06 -40.73 14.17
C THR A 538 12.62 -39.56 13.36
N ARG A 539 11.96 -39.15 12.26
CA ARG A 539 12.40 -37.99 11.46
C ARG A 539 12.26 -36.69 12.25
N ALA A 540 11.16 -36.55 12.99
CA ALA A 540 10.95 -35.43 13.89
C ALA A 540 12.01 -35.40 14.99
N ILE A 541 12.27 -36.52 15.64
CA ILE A 541 13.27 -36.64 16.71
C ILE A 541 14.67 -36.28 16.20
N ASP A 542 15.07 -36.82 15.05
CA ASP A 542 16.37 -36.53 14.43
C ASP A 542 16.51 -35.05 14.11
N LEU A 543 15.48 -34.43 13.52
CA LEU A 543 15.47 -33.01 13.19
C LEU A 543 15.57 -32.14 14.45
N VAL A 544 14.75 -32.41 15.47
CA VAL A 544 14.75 -31.65 16.74
C VAL A 544 16.14 -31.67 17.37
N ARG A 545 16.77 -32.84 17.45
CA ARG A 545 18.13 -32.99 17.99
C ARG A 545 19.17 -32.23 17.16
N ALA A 546 19.13 -32.38 15.84
CA ALA A 546 20.10 -31.75 14.96
C ALA A 546 20.00 -30.21 14.99
N VAL A 547 18.78 -29.66 15.08
CA VAL A 547 18.57 -28.21 15.23
C VAL A 547 19.02 -27.71 16.59
N ALA A 548 18.71 -28.43 17.67
CA ALA A 548 19.16 -28.08 19.01
C ALA A 548 20.69 -28.05 19.11
N GLU A 549 21.36 -29.05 18.51
CA GLU A 549 22.82 -29.10 18.44
C GLU A 549 23.39 -27.94 17.60
N ARG A 550 22.86 -27.72 16.40
CA ARG A 550 23.26 -26.61 15.49
C ARG A 550 23.12 -25.24 16.17
N ALA A 551 22.07 -25.06 16.96
CA ALA A 551 21.80 -23.83 17.70
C ALA A 551 22.60 -23.69 19.01
N ALA A 552 23.34 -24.74 19.41
CA ALA A 552 23.98 -24.84 20.71
C ALA A 552 22.99 -24.58 21.86
N TRP A 553 21.82 -25.24 21.80
CA TRP A 553 20.80 -25.15 22.85
C TRP A 553 21.37 -25.56 24.20
N ARG A 554 21.07 -24.78 25.24
CA ARG A 554 21.47 -25.08 26.62
C ARG A 554 20.21 -25.41 27.40
N PRO A 555 20.04 -26.65 27.90
CA PRO A 555 18.81 -27.02 28.56
C PRO A 555 18.50 -26.16 29.78
N HIS A 556 17.23 -25.76 29.93
CA HIS A 556 16.75 -24.99 31.07
C HIS A 556 15.27 -25.28 31.37
N PRO A 557 14.88 -25.47 32.64
CA PRO A 557 13.51 -25.83 33.00
C PRO A 557 12.57 -24.64 33.17
N GLU A 558 13.11 -23.43 33.27
CA GLU A 558 12.37 -22.19 33.54
C GLU A 558 12.84 -21.07 32.60
N PRO A 559 11.97 -20.08 32.27
CA PRO A 559 12.36 -18.89 31.54
C PRO A 559 13.50 -18.16 32.24
N PHE A 560 14.56 -17.80 31.51
CA PHE A 560 15.62 -16.96 32.07
C PHE A 560 16.33 -16.12 31.02
N THR A 561 16.49 -14.83 31.30
CA THR A 561 17.13 -13.91 30.34
C THR A 561 18.60 -14.31 30.08
N HIS A 562 18.96 -14.49 28.81
CA HIS A 562 20.31 -14.83 28.34
C HIS A 562 21.32 -13.66 28.41
N GLY A 563 21.07 -12.70 29.29
CA GLY A 563 21.84 -11.46 29.46
C GLY A 563 20.92 -10.24 29.60
N ARG A 564 21.51 -9.09 29.91
CA ARG A 564 20.82 -7.80 29.93
C ARG A 564 21.77 -6.69 29.49
N ALA A 565 21.31 -5.78 28.64
CA ALA A 565 22.04 -4.58 28.25
C ALA A 565 21.11 -3.36 28.36
N GLY A 566 21.22 -2.61 29.45
CA GLY A 566 20.29 -1.53 29.76
C GLY A 566 18.85 -2.06 29.90
N ASP A 567 17.96 -1.61 29.03
CA ASP A 567 16.55 -2.04 28.98
C ASP A 567 16.29 -3.25 28.08
N ILE A 568 17.34 -3.81 27.46
CA ILE A 568 17.24 -4.94 26.54
C ILE A 568 17.45 -6.26 27.29
N LEU A 569 16.47 -7.15 27.17
CA LEU A 569 16.52 -8.56 27.60
C LEU A 569 16.74 -9.48 26.40
N TYR A 570 17.35 -10.64 26.63
CA TYR A 570 17.65 -11.61 25.57
C TYR A 570 16.99 -12.94 25.89
N GLY A 571 16.36 -13.55 24.89
CA GLY A 571 15.64 -14.81 25.07
C GLY A 571 15.86 -15.76 23.91
N ARG A 572 15.64 -17.05 24.18
CA ARG A 572 15.77 -18.11 23.19
C ARG A 572 14.57 -19.04 23.23
N GLY A 573 13.98 -19.30 22.07
CA GLY A 573 12.76 -20.09 21.94
C GLY A 573 12.89 -21.22 20.94
N PHE A 574 12.20 -22.31 21.20
CA PHE A 574 12.13 -23.48 20.33
C PHE A 574 10.69 -23.77 19.88
N ALA A 575 10.53 -24.20 18.63
CA ALA A 575 9.30 -24.83 18.16
C ALA A 575 9.57 -25.81 17.00
N TYR A 576 8.70 -26.81 16.87
CA TYR A 576 8.75 -27.82 15.82
C TYR A 576 7.37 -28.00 15.17
N ALA A 577 7.35 -28.32 13.87
CA ALA A 577 6.11 -28.65 13.17
C ALA A 577 6.32 -29.60 11.99
N VAL A 578 5.24 -30.27 11.61
CA VAL A 578 5.08 -30.93 10.31
C VAL A 578 3.96 -30.23 9.54
N TYR A 579 4.25 -29.80 8.32
CA TYR A 579 3.23 -29.24 7.45
C TYR A 579 2.42 -30.36 6.78
N VAL A 580 1.10 -30.38 7.01
CA VAL A 580 0.18 -31.38 6.45
C VAL A 580 -0.82 -30.70 5.53
N HIS A 581 -0.90 -31.17 4.28
CA HIS A 581 -1.77 -30.62 3.25
C HIS A 581 -2.74 -31.68 2.66
N GLY A 582 -3.52 -31.36 1.61
CA GLY A 582 -4.54 -32.25 1.05
C GLY A 582 -5.81 -32.48 1.92
N LYS A 583 -6.78 -33.24 1.43
CA LYS A 583 -7.99 -33.55 2.22
C LYS A 583 -7.64 -34.33 3.50
N PHE A 584 -8.22 -33.98 4.64
CA PHE A 584 -8.01 -34.70 5.92
C PHE A 584 -8.15 -36.23 5.75
N PRO A 585 -7.24 -37.07 6.30
CA PRO A 585 -6.16 -36.75 7.26
C PRO A 585 -4.93 -36.07 6.66
N GLY A 586 -4.89 -35.86 5.34
CA GLY A 586 -3.86 -35.11 4.64
C GLY A 586 -2.58 -35.89 4.35
N THR A 587 -1.61 -35.21 3.74
CA THR A 587 -0.28 -35.70 3.38
C THR A 587 0.79 -34.78 3.95
N ALA A 588 1.81 -35.35 4.60
CA ALA A 588 2.93 -34.58 5.11
C ALA A 588 3.80 -34.04 3.95
N ALA A 589 4.10 -32.74 3.99
CA ALA A 589 4.98 -32.09 3.02
C ALA A 589 6.43 -32.01 3.53
N ALA A 590 6.67 -31.45 4.72
CA ALA A 590 8.00 -31.48 5.33
C ALA A 590 7.95 -31.13 6.83
N TRP A 591 9.02 -31.49 7.51
CA TRP A 591 9.27 -31.21 8.93
C TRP A 591 10.16 -30.00 9.05
N ALA A 592 9.86 -29.09 9.97
CA ALA A 592 10.69 -27.92 10.25
C ALA A 592 10.80 -27.70 11.77
N ALA A 593 11.96 -27.22 12.22
CA ALA A 593 12.18 -26.83 13.60
C ALA A 593 13.02 -25.55 13.65
N TRP A 594 12.70 -24.67 14.59
CA TRP A 594 13.34 -23.38 14.79
C TRP A 594 13.93 -23.29 16.20
N VAL A 595 15.14 -22.74 16.29
CA VAL A 595 15.61 -22.05 17.49
C VAL A 595 15.75 -20.57 17.15
N THR A 596 15.07 -19.71 17.91
CA THR A 596 15.01 -18.28 17.68
C THR A 596 15.68 -17.53 18.83
N ASP A 597 16.59 -16.62 18.50
CA ASP A 597 17.19 -15.66 19.43
C ASP A 597 16.48 -14.30 19.27
N VAL A 598 16.06 -13.69 20.39
CA VAL A 598 15.42 -12.37 20.39
C VAL A 598 16.11 -11.41 21.36
N ALA A 599 16.03 -10.12 21.04
CA ALA A 599 16.32 -9.01 21.93
C ALA A 599 15.03 -8.21 22.13
N VAL A 600 14.61 -8.04 23.38
CA VAL A 600 13.36 -7.35 23.75
C VAL A 600 13.69 -6.09 24.53
N ASN A 601 13.34 -4.93 24.00
CA ASN A 601 13.45 -3.67 24.71
C ASN A 601 12.27 -3.51 25.66
N THR A 602 12.50 -3.61 26.96
CA THR A 602 11.44 -3.54 27.97
C THR A 602 10.85 -2.14 28.13
N ALA A 603 11.56 -1.09 27.73
CA ALA A 603 11.07 0.28 27.79
C ALA A 603 10.16 0.65 26.60
N THR A 604 10.47 0.17 25.39
CA THR A 604 9.70 0.48 24.16
C THR A 604 8.73 -0.63 23.76
N GLY A 605 8.99 -1.87 24.18
CA GLY A 605 8.30 -3.07 23.72
C GLY A 605 8.79 -3.60 22.37
N GLU A 606 9.78 -2.95 21.75
CA GLU A 606 10.34 -3.41 20.47
C GLU A 606 11.04 -4.77 20.63
N ILE A 607 10.82 -5.63 19.65
CA ILE A 607 11.45 -6.95 19.55
C ILE A 607 12.29 -6.97 18.29
N ALA A 608 13.57 -7.27 18.45
CA ALA A 608 14.44 -7.67 17.35
C ALA A 608 14.62 -9.18 17.39
N VAL A 609 14.22 -9.88 16.32
CA VAL A 609 14.66 -11.26 16.10
C VAL A 609 16.08 -11.18 15.56
N THR A 610 17.06 -11.59 16.37
CA THR A 610 18.48 -11.38 16.03
C THR A 610 19.04 -12.54 15.22
N ARG A 611 18.60 -13.77 15.51
CA ARG A 611 19.05 -14.98 14.82
C ARG A 611 17.96 -16.05 14.79
N VAL A 612 17.88 -16.79 13.69
CA VAL A 612 17.04 -17.97 13.53
C VAL A 612 17.88 -19.12 13.00
N VAL A 613 17.96 -20.21 13.77
CA VAL A 613 18.47 -21.49 13.29
C VAL A 613 17.27 -22.32 12.83
N CYS A 614 17.12 -22.49 11.53
CA CYS A 614 15.99 -23.21 10.93
C CYS A 614 16.48 -24.52 10.31
N GLY A 615 16.05 -25.64 10.88
CA GLY A 615 16.24 -26.95 10.27
C GLY A 615 15.01 -27.42 9.50
N GLN A 616 15.23 -28.13 8.39
CA GLN A 616 14.15 -28.73 7.62
C GLN A 616 14.54 -30.13 7.11
N ASP A 617 13.61 -31.08 7.25
CA ASP A 617 13.67 -32.39 6.58
C ASP A 617 12.61 -32.44 5.47
N THR A 618 13.08 -32.55 4.22
CA THR A 618 12.28 -32.59 2.98
C THR A 618 12.48 -33.89 2.18
N GLY A 619 13.02 -34.93 2.81
CA GLY A 619 13.43 -36.13 2.09
C GLY A 619 14.60 -35.84 1.14
N GLN A 620 14.61 -36.46 -0.04
CA GLN A 620 15.66 -36.16 -1.02
C GLN A 620 15.55 -34.71 -1.50
N VAL A 621 16.58 -33.92 -1.21
CA VAL A 621 16.70 -32.56 -1.71
C VAL A 621 17.15 -32.59 -3.17
N ILE A 622 16.35 -32.01 -4.08
CA ILE A 622 16.72 -31.92 -5.50
C ILE A 622 17.78 -30.83 -5.72
N ASN A 623 17.53 -29.62 -5.23
CA ASN A 623 18.46 -28.49 -5.26
C ASN A 623 18.62 -27.89 -3.86
N PRO A 624 19.73 -28.15 -3.16
CA PRO A 624 20.00 -27.60 -1.83
C PRO A 624 19.94 -26.07 -1.77
N ALA A 625 20.48 -25.38 -2.78
CA ALA A 625 20.42 -23.91 -2.82
C ALA A 625 18.99 -23.41 -2.98
N GLY A 626 18.16 -24.09 -3.79
CA GLY A 626 16.74 -23.76 -3.95
C GLY A 626 15.96 -23.86 -2.64
N VAL A 627 16.15 -24.97 -1.90
CA VAL A 627 15.50 -25.16 -0.59
C VAL A 627 15.98 -24.13 0.42
N GLN A 628 17.29 -23.82 0.45
CA GLN A 628 17.83 -22.76 1.32
C GLN A 628 17.19 -21.39 1.05
N HIS A 629 17.06 -20.99 -0.23
CA HIS A 629 16.38 -19.74 -0.59
C HIS A 629 14.91 -19.73 -0.15
N GLN A 630 14.21 -20.87 -0.24
CA GLN A 630 12.84 -20.98 0.27
C GLN A 630 12.79 -20.82 1.79
N ILE A 631 13.72 -21.41 2.53
CA ILE A 631 13.80 -21.26 3.99
C ILE A 631 14.03 -19.79 4.37
N HIS A 632 14.95 -19.10 3.69
CA HIS A 632 15.17 -17.66 3.93
C HIS A 632 13.88 -16.86 3.73
N GLY A 633 13.17 -17.09 2.62
CA GLY A 633 11.90 -16.42 2.35
C GLY A 633 10.80 -16.75 3.39
N ASN A 634 10.73 -18.00 3.85
CA ASN A 634 9.81 -18.40 4.92
C ASN A 634 10.14 -17.63 6.22
N VAL A 635 11.41 -17.62 6.64
CA VAL A 635 11.84 -16.95 7.87
C VAL A 635 11.52 -15.46 7.85
N ILE A 636 11.89 -14.76 6.77
CA ILE A 636 11.65 -13.32 6.62
C ILE A 636 10.15 -13.01 6.69
N GLN A 637 9.33 -13.71 5.91
CA GLN A 637 7.88 -13.45 5.86
C GLN A 637 7.20 -13.76 7.19
N SER A 638 7.53 -14.88 7.82
CA SER A 638 6.87 -15.23 9.07
C SER A 638 7.32 -14.37 10.25
N THR A 639 8.59 -13.96 10.30
CA THR A 639 9.05 -12.97 11.30
C THR A 639 8.29 -11.65 11.14
N SER A 640 8.11 -11.18 9.91
CA SER A 640 7.33 -9.98 9.62
C SER A 640 5.88 -10.09 10.09
N ARG A 641 5.23 -11.22 9.80
CA ARG A 641 3.86 -11.52 10.24
C ARG A 641 3.68 -11.57 11.75
N VAL A 642 4.65 -12.14 12.45
CA VAL A 642 4.59 -12.27 13.90
C VAL A 642 4.80 -10.92 14.58
N LEU A 643 5.63 -10.03 14.02
CA LEU A 643 5.99 -8.76 14.67
C LEU A 643 5.10 -7.58 14.25
N LYS A 644 4.62 -7.53 12.99
CA LYS A 644 4.02 -6.31 12.42
C LYS A 644 2.70 -6.49 11.69
N GLU A 645 2.54 -7.58 10.93
CA GLU A 645 1.51 -7.59 9.89
C GLU A 645 0.10 -7.91 10.41
N GLN A 646 -0.82 -6.96 10.18
CA GLN A 646 -2.25 -7.09 10.43
C GLN A 646 -3.05 -6.21 9.45
N VAL A 647 -4.08 -6.77 8.81
CA VAL A 647 -5.02 -6.01 7.98
C VAL A 647 -5.96 -5.24 8.89
N ARG A 648 -6.15 -3.95 8.61
CA ARG A 648 -7.11 -3.10 9.30
C ARG A 648 -8.42 -3.00 8.53
N PHE A 649 -9.50 -2.90 9.29
CA PHE A 649 -10.86 -2.76 8.79
C PHE A 649 -11.51 -1.50 9.36
N SER A 650 -12.19 -0.76 8.49
CA SER A 650 -13.16 0.27 8.84
C SER A 650 -14.54 -0.34 9.13
N GLU A 651 -15.55 0.49 9.39
CA GLU A 651 -16.93 0.01 9.58
C GLU A 651 -17.52 -0.68 8.34
N THR A 652 -16.93 -0.53 7.15
CA THR A 652 -17.53 -0.99 5.88
C THR A 652 -16.59 -1.78 4.97
N GLY A 653 -15.31 -1.94 5.33
CA GLY A 653 -14.30 -2.43 4.39
C GLY A 653 -12.87 -2.43 4.91
N VAL A 654 -11.96 -3.01 4.14
CA VAL A 654 -10.50 -2.94 4.38
C VAL A 654 -10.02 -1.48 4.33
N SER A 655 -9.23 -1.05 5.32
CA SER A 655 -8.60 0.28 5.40
C SER A 655 -7.07 0.27 5.24
N SER A 656 -6.43 -0.90 5.33
CA SER A 656 -5.00 -1.07 5.00
C SER A 656 -4.77 -1.03 3.48
N LEU A 657 -4.79 0.15 2.86
CA LEU A 657 -4.76 0.29 1.40
C LEU A 657 -3.36 0.42 0.78
N GLU A 658 -2.33 0.66 1.60
CA GLU A 658 -0.95 0.81 1.13
C GLU A 658 0.06 0.38 2.22
N TRP A 659 1.36 0.55 1.98
CA TRP A 659 2.43 0.01 2.82
C TRP A 659 2.56 0.71 4.19
N GLY A 660 2.20 1.99 4.29
CA GLY A 660 2.10 2.74 5.54
C GLY A 660 1.02 2.22 6.48
N ALA A 661 -0.13 1.84 5.93
CA ALA A 661 -1.24 1.23 6.64
C ALA A 661 -1.09 -0.30 6.83
N TYR A 662 -0.05 -0.92 6.26
CA TYR A 662 0.29 -2.34 6.39
C TYR A 662 1.82 -2.55 6.38
N PRO A 663 2.54 -2.24 7.47
CA PRO A 663 3.98 -2.32 7.50
C PRO A 663 4.48 -3.76 7.55
N ILE A 664 5.61 -3.97 6.89
CA ILE A 664 6.41 -5.21 6.93
C ILE A 664 7.79 -4.91 7.53
N ILE A 665 8.58 -5.93 7.83
CA ILE A 665 9.97 -5.71 8.27
C ILE A 665 10.83 -5.16 7.13
N THR A 666 11.81 -4.35 7.50
CA THR A 666 12.79 -3.72 6.60
C THR A 666 14.13 -4.48 6.63
N PHE A 667 15.06 -4.17 5.71
CA PHE A 667 16.35 -4.86 5.64
C PHE A 667 17.14 -4.90 6.97
N PRO A 668 17.22 -3.81 7.76
CA PRO A 668 17.90 -3.84 9.06
C PRO A 668 17.26 -4.77 10.10
N GLU A 669 16.00 -5.15 9.91
CA GLU A 669 15.24 -6.00 10.82
C GLU A 669 15.28 -7.49 10.42
N VAL A 670 15.95 -7.82 9.30
CA VAL A 670 16.13 -9.20 8.86
C VAL A 670 17.10 -9.91 9.82
N PRO A 671 16.71 -11.05 10.42
CA PRO A 671 17.59 -11.79 11.33
C PRO A 671 18.77 -12.43 10.60
N GLU A 672 19.80 -12.80 11.34
CA GLU A 672 20.76 -13.80 10.85
C GLU A 672 20.04 -15.16 10.69
N ILE A 673 20.12 -15.78 9.50
CA ILE A 673 19.44 -17.04 9.19
C ILE A 673 20.47 -18.14 8.99
N ASP A 674 20.50 -19.12 9.90
CA ASP A 674 21.33 -20.33 9.80
C ASP A 674 20.44 -21.52 9.40
N VAL A 675 20.69 -22.06 8.20
CA VAL A 675 19.88 -23.13 7.61
C VAL A 675 20.54 -24.48 7.80
N LEU A 676 19.78 -25.44 8.32
CA LEU A 676 20.16 -26.85 8.41
C LEU A 676 19.24 -27.72 7.52
N LEU A 677 19.80 -28.34 6.49
CA LEU A 677 19.09 -29.34 5.69
C LEU A 677 19.45 -30.74 6.21
N VAL A 678 18.45 -31.49 6.67
CA VAL A 678 18.67 -32.87 7.13
C VAL A 678 18.88 -33.77 5.90
N PRO A 679 20.03 -34.46 5.77
CA PRO A 679 20.31 -35.28 4.61
C PRO A 679 19.46 -36.55 4.63
N ARG A 680 18.51 -36.65 3.70
CA ARG A 680 17.68 -37.84 3.46
C ARG A 680 17.75 -38.27 2.00
N PRO A 681 18.94 -38.57 1.47
CA PRO A 681 19.09 -38.87 0.05
C PRO A 681 18.25 -40.07 -0.38
N ASP A 682 17.96 -41.02 0.51
CA ASP A 682 17.24 -42.26 0.19
C ASP A 682 15.70 -42.14 0.26
N ASP A 683 15.18 -41.07 0.83
CA ASP A 683 13.74 -40.84 0.97
C ASP A 683 13.14 -40.21 -0.31
N PRO A 684 11.81 -40.31 -0.52
CA PRO A 684 11.14 -39.56 -1.58
C PRO A 684 11.37 -38.05 -1.43
N PRO A 685 11.51 -37.30 -2.54
CA PRO A 685 11.62 -35.85 -2.47
C PRO A 685 10.26 -35.25 -2.09
N LEU A 686 10.27 -34.30 -1.15
CA LEU A 686 9.04 -33.66 -0.65
C LEU A 686 9.02 -32.14 -0.87
N GLY A 687 7.93 -31.51 -0.43
CA GLY A 687 7.67 -30.08 -0.62
C GLY A 687 8.39 -29.17 0.37
N ALA A 688 8.98 -28.07 -0.10
CA ALA A 688 9.68 -27.08 0.73
C ALA A 688 9.09 -25.66 0.66
N GLY A 689 7.90 -25.51 0.04
CA GLY A 689 7.29 -24.21 -0.21
C GLY A 689 6.97 -23.45 1.06
N GLU A 690 6.25 -24.01 2.02
CA GLU A 690 5.79 -23.25 3.22
C GLU A 690 6.20 -23.85 4.56
N SER A 691 6.74 -25.07 4.57
CA SER A 691 6.93 -25.86 5.80
C SER A 691 7.83 -25.18 6.82
N ALA A 692 8.88 -24.47 6.38
CA ALA A 692 9.78 -23.74 7.27
C ALA A 692 9.13 -22.56 8.00
N SER A 693 8.00 -22.03 7.52
CA SER A 693 7.31 -20.92 8.20
C SER A 693 6.40 -21.40 9.34
N VAL A 694 5.98 -22.65 9.34
CA VAL A 694 4.96 -23.18 10.25
C VAL A 694 5.32 -23.06 11.74
N PRO A 695 6.55 -23.37 12.21
CA PRO A 695 6.90 -23.26 13.63
C PRO A 695 7.26 -21.83 14.10
N SER A 696 7.32 -20.86 13.18
CA SER A 696 7.89 -19.53 13.42
C SER A 696 7.27 -18.77 14.58
N ALA A 697 5.94 -18.64 14.59
CA ALA A 697 5.20 -17.85 15.57
C ALA A 697 5.43 -18.35 16.99
N ALA A 698 5.33 -19.66 17.21
CA ALA A 698 5.62 -20.24 18.50
C ALA A 698 7.08 -20.09 18.90
N ALA A 699 8.05 -20.29 17.99
CA ALA A 699 9.47 -20.14 18.31
C ALA A 699 9.79 -18.70 18.77
N ILE A 700 9.26 -17.68 18.09
CA ILE A 700 9.43 -16.27 18.46
C ILE A 700 8.72 -15.97 19.79
N CYS A 701 7.45 -16.38 19.96
CA CYS A 701 6.72 -16.15 21.21
C CYS A 701 7.35 -16.85 22.41
N ASN A 702 7.86 -18.07 22.23
CA ASN A 702 8.59 -18.81 23.27
C ASN A 702 9.92 -18.10 23.61
N ALA A 703 10.61 -17.51 22.62
CA ALA A 703 11.83 -16.74 22.87
C ALA A 703 11.55 -15.44 23.65
N VAL A 704 10.46 -14.75 23.34
CA VAL A 704 10.02 -13.55 24.08
C VAL A 704 9.60 -13.93 25.50
N PHE A 705 8.91 -15.06 25.67
CA PHE A 705 8.56 -15.59 26.99
C PHE A 705 9.80 -15.94 27.80
N ASP A 706 10.80 -16.56 27.19
CA ASP A 706 12.08 -16.85 27.84
C ASP A 706 12.81 -15.57 28.29
N ALA A 707 12.84 -14.53 27.44
CA ALA A 707 13.45 -13.25 27.78
C ALA A 707 12.74 -12.53 28.94
N THR A 708 11.40 -12.54 28.96
CA THR A 708 10.59 -11.58 29.75
C THR A 708 9.76 -12.21 30.86
N GLY A 709 9.54 -13.52 30.81
CA GLY A 709 8.54 -14.22 31.62
C GLY A 709 7.09 -13.93 31.25
N VAL A 710 6.83 -13.12 30.20
CA VAL A 710 5.47 -12.76 29.76
C VAL A 710 5.09 -13.53 28.51
N ARG A 711 3.93 -14.19 28.57
CA ARG A 711 3.44 -15.12 27.54
C ARG A 711 2.41 -14.43 26.64
N PHE A 712 2.77 -14.18 25.39
CA PHE A 712 1.87 -13.64 24.38
C PHE A 712 1.13 -14.75 23.66
N ARG A 713 -0.19 -14.59 23.47
CA ARG A 713 -1.07 -15.55 22.79
C ARG A 713 -1.89 -14.93 21.65
N GLU A 714 -1.64 -13.66 21.38
CA GLU A 714 -2.27 -12.89 20.31
C GLU A 714 -1.18 -12.24 19.47
N LEU A 715 -1.34 -12.31 18.15
CA LEU A 715 -0.44 -11.69 17.19
C LEU A 715 -1.10 -10.48 16.49
N PRO A 716 -0.33 -9.53 15.93
CA PRO A 716 1.14 -9.46 15.97
C PRO A 716 1.68 -8.94 17.32
N LEU A 717 2.96 -9.19 17.60
CA LEU A 717 3.71 -8.69 18.76
C LEU A 717 4.18 -7.24 18.54
N THR A 718 3.24 -6.32 18.31
CA THR A 718 3.63 -4.92 18.08
C THR A 718 4.20 -4.32 19.36
N PRO A 719 5.12 -3.33 19.25
CA PRO A 719 5.75 -2.72 20.41
C PRO A 719 4.76 -2.25 21.48
N GLU A 720 3.59 -1.76 21.07
CA GLU A 720 2.55 -1.31 21.99
C GLU A 720 1.97 -2.44 22.83
N LYS A 721 1.62 -3.57 22.19
CA LYS A 721 1.06 -4.74 22.87
C LYS A 721 2.08 -5.35 23.82
N VAL A 722 3.33 -5.45 23.36
CA VAL A 722 4.43 -5.98 24.17
C VAL A 722 4.70 -5.10 25.38
N ARG A 723 4.83 -3.79 25.16
CA ARG A 723 5.07 -2.83 26.25
C ARG A 723 3.89 -2.76 27.22
N ALA A 724 2.65 -2.80 26.75
CA ALA A 724 1.47 -2.78 27.61
C ALA A 724 1.42 -4.01 28.54
N ALA A 725 1.88 -5.17 28.06
CA ALA A 725 1.98 -6.37 28.88
C ALA A 725 3.17 -6.31 29.87
N LEU A 726 4.31 -5.73 29.48
CA LEU A 726 5.49 -5.61 30.35
C LEU A 726 5.36 -4.48 31.39
N ASN A 727 4.76 -3.35 31.01
CA ASN A 727 4.62 -2.14 31.81
C ASN A 727 3.18 -1.61 31.74
N PRO A 728 2.22 -2.28 32.40
CA PRO A 728 0.82 -1.85 32.40
C PRO A 728 0.71 -0.46 33.04
N LEU A 729 0.14 0.49 32.29
CA LEU A 729 -0.18 1.81 32.82
C LEU A 729 -1.40 1.73 33.74
N PRO A 730 -1.50 2.60 34.76
CA PRO A 730 -2.77 2.79 35.45
C PRO A 730 -3.86 3.17 34.43
N PRO A 731 -5.10 2.68 34.59
CA PRO A 731 -6.17 2.94 33.63
C PRO A 731 -6.34 4.44 33.40
N PRO A 732 -6.61 4.87 32.15
CA PRO A 732 -6.85 6.28 31.86
C PRO A 732 -7.97 6.78 32.77
N THR A 733 -7.68 7.84 33.53
CA THR A 733 -8.73 8.54 34.25
C THR A 733 -9.66 9.14 33.20
N PRO A 734 -10.97 8.82 33.21
CA PRO A 734 -11.88 9.32 32.19
C PRO A 734 -11.80 10.85 32.18
N PRO A 735 -11.77 11.50 30.99
CA PRO A 735 -11.82 12.95 30.93
C PRO A 735 -13.08 13.40 31.67
N ALA A 736 -12.90 14.32 32.61
CA ALA A 736 -14.03 14.91 33.32
C ALA A 736 -15.02 15.45 32.27
N PRO A 737 -16.34 15.20 32.43
CA PRO A 737 -17.33 15.64 31.46
C PRO A 737 -17.19 17.16 31.26
N VAL A 738 -16.90 17.56 30.02
CA VAL A 738 -16.89 18.96 29.63
C VAL A 738 -18.32 19.45 29.79
N ALA A 739 -18.55 20.27 30.82
CA ALA A 739 -19.82 20.95 31.00
C ALA A 739 -20.13 21.76 29.73
N PRO A 740 -21.38 21.71 29.21
CA PRO A 740 -21.76 22.55 28.09
C PRO A 740 -21.47 24.01 28.44
N PRO A 741 -21.07 24.86 27.47
CA PRO A 741 -20.84 26.27 27.75
C PRO A 741 -22.07 26.83 28.45
N ARG A 742 -21.89 27.28 29.69
CA ARG A 742 -22.94 27.95 30.45
C ARG A 742 -23.36 29.16 29.64
N GLY A 743 -24.52 29.05 28.99
CA GLY A 743 -25.11 30.13 28.22
C GLY A 743 -25.17 31.38 29.10
N ALA A 744 -24.32 32.35 28.78
CA ALA A 744 -24.39 33.66 29.38
C ALA A 744 -25.72 34.27 28.96
N ARG A 745 -26.72 34.15 29.84
CA ARG A 745 -27.98 34.87 29.75
C ARG A 745 -27.67 36.36 29.92
N TRP A 746 -27.33 37.01 28.81
CA TRP A 746 -27.29 38.47 28.74
C TRP A 746 -28.75 38.95 28.82
N LYS A 747 -29.16 39.34 30.03
CA LYS A 747 -30.40 40.08 30.24
C LYS A 747 -30.27 41.41 29.52
N TRP A 748 -31.02 41.59 28.45
CA TRP A 748 -31.31 42.92 27.91
C TRP A 748 -32.27 43.63 28.87
N PRO A 749 -31.95 44.84 29.33
CA PRO A 749 -32.94 45.88 29.40
C PRO A 749 -32.50 46.97 28.41
N LEU A 750 -33.34 47.24 27.43
CA LEU A 750 -34.00 48.53 27.26
C LEU A 750 -34.46 48.64 25.80
N ARG A 751 -35.75 48.35 25.60
CA ARG A 751 -36.53 48.96 24.53
C ARG A 751 -36.49 50.46 24.78
N GLY A 752 -35.85 51.22 23.87
CA GLY A 752 -35.94 52.68 23.91
C GLY A 752 -34.75 53.46 23.37
N LEU A 753 -34.15 53.09 22.24
CA LEU A 753 -33.39 54.06 21.41
C LEU A 753 -33.04 53.58 19.99
N VAL A 754 -33.94 52.89 19.28
CA VAL A 754 -33.67 52.47 17.86
C VAL A 754 -34.51 53.23 16.84
N ALA A 755 -35.52 54.00 17.26
CA ALA A 755 -36.27 54.88 16.36
C ALA A 755 -35.61 56.27 16.14
N GLY A 756 -34.61 56.65 16.94
CA GLY A 756 -33.96 57.97 16.88
C GLY A 756 -32.64 58.03 16.09
N VAL A 757 -31.94 56.90 15.91
CA VAL A 757 -30.63 56.89 15.20
C VAL A 757 -30.77 56.47 13.73
N VAL A 758 -31.81 55.70 13.37
CA VAL A 758 -32.13 55.38 11.97
C VAL A 758 -32.67 56.61 11.21
N ALA A 759 -33.28 57.57 11.91
CA ALA A 759 -33.77 58.82 11.31
C ALA A 759 -32.72 59.95 11.23
N ALA A 760 -31.62 59.88 11.98
CA ALA A 760 -30.53 60.86 11.93
C ALA A 760 -29.34 60.42 11.05
N GLY A 761 -29.16 59.12 10.79
CA GLY A 761 -28.11 58.60 9.91
C GLY A 761 -28.42 58.65 8.40
N ALA A 762 -29.69 58.78 8.01
CA ALA A 762 -30.10 58.84 6.61
C ALA A 762 -29.92 60.23 5.96
N ALA A 763 -29.61 61.27 6.75
CA ALA A 763 -29.45 62.65 6.29
C ALA A 763 -27.99 63.09 6.09
N ILE A 764 -27.00 62.20 6.27
CA ILE A 764 -25.57 62.45 5.96
C ILE A 764 -24.95 61.21 5.29
N LEU A 765 -25.63 60.61 4.31
CA LEU A 765 -24.95 59.75 3.34
C LEU A 765 -24.46 60.65 2.19
N PRO A 766 -23.15 60.78 1.93
CA PRO A 766 -22.67 61.47 0.74
C PRO A 766 -23.04 60.61 -0.47
N TRP A 767 -24.16 60.93 -1.13
CA TRP A 767 -24.51 60.34 -2.41
C TRP A 767 -23.40 60.70 -3.40
N ARG A 768 -22.53 59.73 -3.73
CA ARG A 768 -21.44 59.93 -4.68
C ARG A 768 -22.01 59.82 -6.09
N PRO A 769 -22.01 60.88 -6.91
CA PRO A 769 -22.55 60.80 -8.26
C PRO A 769 -21.75 59.84 -9.13
N ALA A 770 -22.44 59.25 -10.11
CA ALA A 770 -21.80 58.44 -11.14
C ALA A 770 -20.80 59.29 -11.94
N ILE A 771 -19.62 58.74 -12.22
CA ILE A 771 -18.67 59.33 -13.15
C ILE A 771 -19.05 58.87 -14.56
N ALA A 772 -19.20 59.81 -15.49
CA ALA A 772 -19.58 59.52 -16.87
C ALA A 772 -18.59 58.52 -17.51
N PRO A 773 -19.08 57.52 -18.28
CA PRO A 773 -18.19 56.62 -18.99
C PRO A 773 -17.36 57.39 -20.02
N ILE A 774 -16.14 56.94 -20.25
CA ILE A 774 -15.25 57.47 -21.29
C ILE A 774 -15.12 56.46 -22.42
N GLU A 775 -14.73 56.94 -23.60
CA GLU A 775 -14.18 56.07 -24.64
C GLU A 775 -12.84 55.48 -24.16
N ARG A 776 -12.60 54.20 -24.44
CA ARG A 776 -11.39 53.49 -24.01
C ARG A 776 -10.15 54.24 -24.50
N PRO A 777 -9.21 54.62 -23.61
CA PRO A 777 -7.93 55.19 -24.03
C PRO A 777 -7.20 54.22 -24.99
N GLY A 778 -6.65 54.73 -26.09
CA GLY A 778 -5.80 53.94 -27.00
C GLY A 778 -4.59 53.35 -26.26
N THR A 779 -4.15 52.15 -26.64
CA THR A 779 -3.01 51.48 -25.98
C THR A 779 -1.67 52.17 -26.23
N ASP A 780 -1.63 53.09 -27.19
CA ASP A 780 -0.50 53.95 -27.57
C ASP A 780 -0.31 55.17 -26.63
N LEU A 781 -1.28 55.46 -25.75
CA LEU A 781 -1.21 56.56 -24.78
C LEU A 781 -0.20 56.32 -23.63
N TYR A 782 0.20 55.07 -23.39
CA TYR A 782 1.05 54.70 -22.26
C TYR A 782 2.41 54.21 -22.73
N SER A 783 3.47 54.65 -22.05
CA SER A 783 4.82 54.15 -22.32
C SER A 783 4.94 52.67 -21.95
N ALA A 784 5.82 51.92 -22.64
CA ALA A 784 6.11 50.53 -22.29
C ALA A 784 6.56 50.38 -20.82
N ALA A 785 7.30 51.35 -20.28
CA ALA A 785 7.70 51.37 -18.88
C ALA A 785 6.51 51.52 -17.91
N THR A 786 5.49 52.30 -18.29
CA THR A 786 4.25 52.45 -17.50
C THR A 786 3.44 51.15 -17.51
N ILE A 787 3.32 50.50 -18.67
CA ILE A 787 2.63 49.20 -18.80
C ILE A 787 3.35 48.11 -17.99
N GLU A 788 4.68 48.06 -18.06
CA GLU A 788 5.46 47.09 -17.27
C GLU A 788 5.33 47.35 -15.76
N ARG A 789 5.41 48.61 -15.32
CA ARG A 789 5.15 48.97 -13.92
C ARG A 789 3.75 48.55 -13.48
N GLY A 790 2.76 48.68 -14.35
CA GLY A 790 1.38 48.25 -14.10
C GLY A 790 1.22 46.73 -14.03
N ARG A 791 1.96 45.98 -14.87
CA ARG A 791 2.04 44.52 -14.81
C ARG A 791 2.61 44.06 -13.47
N LEU A 792 3.68 44.71 -13.01
CA LEU A 792 4.28 44.45 -11.70
C LEU A 792 3.33 44.82 -10.55
N ALA A 793 2.59 45.93 -10.64
CA ALA A 793 1.58 46.28 -9.65
C ALA A 793 0.42 45.26 -9.61
N ALA A 794 0.01 44.72 -10.76
CA ALA A 794 -0.99 43.66 -10.85
C ALA A 794 -0.49 42.34 -10.24
N ALA A 795 0.79 42.02 -10.44
CA ALA A 795 1.48 40.87 -9.86
C ALA A 795 1.62 41.02 -8.32
N ALA A 796 2.02 42.20 -7.83
CA ALA A 796 2.08 42.50 -6.40
C ALA A 796 0.70 42.41 -5.74
N GLY A 797 -0.35 42.88 -6.42
CA GLY A 797 -1.73 42.80 -5.92
C GLY A 797 -2.40 41.44 -6.10
N ALA A 798 -1.73 40.48 -6.76
CA ALA A 798 -2.28 39.19 -7.15
C ALA A 798 -3.62 39.30 -7.91
N CYS A 799 -3.78 40.34 -8.74
CA CYS A 799 -5.05 40.64 -9.39
C CYS A 799 -5.57 39.48 -10.26
N ASN A 800 -4.66 38.76 -10.93
CA ASN A 800 -5.03 37.62 -11.77
C ASN A 800 -5.36 36.34 -10.98
N VAL A 801 -5.07 36.28 -9.68
CA VAL A 801 -5.45 35.14 -8.82
C VAL A 801 -6.95 35.19 -8.51
N CYS A 802 -7.47 36.38 -8.23
CA CYS A 802 -8.88 36.58 -7.90
C CYS A 802 -9.75 36.87 -9.12
N HIS A 803 -9.21 37.53 -10.14
CA HIS A 803 -9.98 37.98 -11.30
C HIS A 803 -9.80 37.10 -12.55
N VAL A 804 -9.29 35.88 -12.44
CA VAL A 804 -9.32 34.92 -13.57
C VAL A 804 -10.76 34.47 -13.85
N GLY A 805 -11.14 34.43 -15.13
CA GLY A 805 -12.42 33.95 -15.61
C GLY A 805 -12.59 32.45 -15.39
N THR A 806 -13.83 31.95 -15.37
CA THR A 806 -14.13 30.50 -15.27
C THR A 806 -13.60 29.69 -16.46
N ASP A 807 -13.29 30.37 -17.57
CA ASP A 807 -12.66 29.86 -18.78
C ASP A 807 -11.12 30.01 -18.79
N GLY A 808 -10.53 30.47 -17.68
CA GLY A 808 -9.09 30.75 -17.56
C GLY A 808 -8.65 32.10 -18.13
N MET A 809 -9.58 32.92 -18.66
CA MET A 809 -9.23 34.21 -19.24
C MET A 809 -8.84 35.22 -18.16
N ALA A 810 -7.67 35.85 -18.30
CA ALA A 810 -7.20 36.83 -17.33
C ALA A 810 -8.19 38.00 -17.15
N PHE A 811 -8.37 38.44 -15.90
CA PHE A 811 -9.21 39.59 -15.52
C PHE A 811 -10.73 39.49 -15.78
N GLY A 812 -11.24 38.34 -16.25
CA GLY A 812 -12.67 38.09 -16.50
C GLY A 812 -13.55 38.00 -15.25
N GLY A 813 -12.99 37.78 -14.06
CA GLY A 813 -13.72 37.71 -12.79
C GLY A 813 -14.61 36.46 -12.63
N GLY A 814 -15.39 36.43 -11.55
CA GLY A 814 -16.37 35.36 -11.28
C GLY A 814 -15.94 34.33 -10.23
N ARG A 815 -14.70 34.41 -9.72
CA ARG A 815 -14.25 33.55 -8.60
C ARG A 815 -15.06 33.84 -7.33
N PRO A 816 -15.61 32.81 -6.66
CA PRO A 816 -16.28 32.97 -5.37
C PRO A 816 -15.28 33.09 -4.22
N THR A 817 -15.60 33.92 -3.23
CA THR A 817 -14.92 34.02 -1.95
C THR A 817 -15.93 33.87 -0.83
N GLU A 818 -15.82 32.80 -0.05
CA GLU A 818 -16.70 32.57 1.10
C GLU A 818 -16.31 33.47 2.26
N THR A 819 -17.31 34.12 2.86
CA THR A 819 -17.13 34.94 4.07
C THR A 819 -18.14 34.53 5.13
N PRO A 820 -17.94 34.88 6.41
CA PRO A 820 -18.95 34.67 7.45
C PRO A 820 -20.31 35.31 7.16
N PHE A 821 -20.35 36.25 6.20
CA PHE A 821 -21.53 37.01 5.82
C PHE A 821 -22.22 36.50 4.54
N GLY A 822 -21.63 35.52 3.84
CA GLY A 822 -22.10 35.01 2.53
C GLY A 822 -20.97 34.97 1.49
N VAL A 823 -21.32 34.77 0.22
CA VAL A 823 -20.37 34.60 -0.89
C VAL A 823 -20.22 35.89 -1.67
N VAL A 824 -18.99 36.37 -1.82
CA VAL A 824 -18.66 37.51 -2.68
C VAL A 824 -18.00 37.01 -3.96
N TYR A 825 -18.44 37.50 -5.11
CA TYR A 825 -17.83 37.15 -6.40
C TYR A 825 -16.89 38.27 -6.87
N ALA A 826 -15.71 37.89 -7.35
CA ALA A 826 -14.76 38.83 -7.95
C ALA A 826 -15.37 39.46 -9.22
N SER A 827 -15.30 40.78 -9.37
CA SER A 827 -15.83 41.49 -10.54
C SER A 827 -14.97 41.28 -11.79
N ASN A 828 -15.54 41.45 -12.98
CA ASN A 828 -14.75 41.52 -14.21
C ASN A 828 -14.00 42.87 -14.25
N ILE A 829 -12.66 42.82 -14.33
CA ILE A 829 -11.80 44.02 -14.39
C ILE A 829 -11.01 44.09 -15.69
N SER A 830 -11.45 43.36 -16.71
CA SER A 830 -10.88 43.43 -18.06
C SER A 830 -11.20 44.76 -18.75
N ALA A 831 -10.59 45.00 -19.91
CA ALA A 831 -10.83 46.19 -20.71
C ALA A 831 -12.16 46.18 -21.49
N ASP A 832 -13.09 45.27 -21.17
CA ASP A 832 -14.42 45.25 -21.78
C ASP A 832 -15.26 46.48 -21.33
N PRO A 833 -15.90 47.21 -22.25
CA PRO A 833 -16.64 48.44 -21.91
C PRO A 833 -17.99 48.18 -21.24
N ALA A 834 -18.57 46.99 -21.36
CA ALA A 834 -19.91 46.66 -20.86
C ALA A 834 -19.86 45.78 -19.59
N ALA A 835 -19.03 44.74 -19.60
CA ALA A 835 -18.86 43.79 -18.52
C ALA A 835 -17.69 44.14 -17.58
N GLY A 836 -16.66 44.83 -18.09
CA GLY A 836 -15.44 45.17 -17.36
C GLY A 836 -15.30 46.66 -17.01
N ILE A 837 -14.04 47.12 -16.90
CA ILE A 837 -13.69 48.52 -16.57
C ILE A 837 -13.30 49.34 -17.79
N GLY A 838 -13.50 48.84 -19.02
CA GLY A 838 -13.03 49.48 -20.26
C GLY A 838 -13.55 50.89 -20.51
N ALA A 839 -14.72 51.23 -19.94
CA ALA A 839 -15.34 52.56 -20.04
C ALA A 839 -15.08 53.47 -18.80
N TRP A 840 -14.18 53.07 -17.90
CA TRP A 840 -13.89 53.81 -16.67
C TRP A 840 -12.73 54.78 -16.90
N SER A 841 -12.85 56.02 -16.41
CA SER A 841 -11.72 56.95 -16.34
C SER A 841 -10.77 56.60 -15.19
N TYR A 842 -9.54 57.10 -15.24
CA TYR A 842 -8.60 56.93 -14.12
C TYR A 842 -9.20 57.41 -12.78
N ALA A 843 -9.92 58.54 -12.78
CA ALA A 843 -10.58 59.03 -11.57
C ALA A 843 -11.63 58.05 -11.02
N ALA A 844 -12.39 57.37 -11.90
CA ALA A 844 -13.32 56.34 -11.48
C ALA A 844 -12.62 55.08 -10.95
N PHE A 845 -11.53 54.67 -11.60
CA PHE A 845 -10.70 53.54 -11.16
C PHE A 845 -10.02 53.81 -9.81
N ALA A 846 -9.34 54.95 -9.66
CA ALA A 846 -8.70 55.36 -8.41
C ALA A 846 -9.70 55.49 -7.27
N ARG A 847 -10.92 55.99 -7.54
CA ARG A 847 -12.01 56.07 -6.56
C ARG A 847 -12.46 54.68 -6.10
N ALA A 848 -12.57 53.71 -7.00
CA ALA A 848 -12.90 52.33 -6.62
C ALA A 848 -11.78 51.70 -5.76
N MET A 849 -10.53 51.87 -6.20
CA MET A 849 -9.35 51.32 -5.53
C MET A 849 -9.07 51.95 -4.17
N ARG A 850 -9.34 53.25 -3.96
CA ARG A 850 -8.96 53.95 -2.72
C ARG A 850 -10.13 54.26 -1.79
N GLU A 851 -11.32 54.48 -2.34
CA GLU A 851 -12.50 54.90 -1.57
C GLU A 851 -13.57 53.81 -1.45
N GLY A 852 -13.41 52.69 -2.16
CA GLY A 852 -14.42 51.63 -2.20
C GLY A 852 -15.72 52.09 -2.84
N VAL A 853 -15.67 52.97 -3.85
CA VAL A 853 -16.84 53.48 -4.56
C VAL A 853 -16.71 53.21 -6.06
N SER A 854 -17.62 52.38 -6.59
CA SER A 854 -17.70 52.04 -8.02
C SER A 854 -17.95 53.28 -8.89
N ARG A 855 -17.69 53.21 -10.20
CA ARG A 855 -17.94 54.29 -11.17
C ARG A 855 -19.37 54.85 -11.11
N ASP A 856 -20.36 53.98 -10.97
CA ASP A 856 -21.79 54.33 -10.91
C ASP A 856 -22.25 54.89 -9.54
N GLY A 857 -21.34 54.95 -8.56
CA GLY A 857 -21.58 55.54 -7.23
C GLY A 857 -21.99 54.53 -6.16
N HIS A 858 -22.15 53.23 -6.48
CA HIS A 858 -22.42 52.24 -5.44
C HIS A 858 -21.15 51.89 -4.64
N LEU A 859 -21.35 51.59 -3.35
CA LEU A 859 -20.26 51.20 -2.44
C LEU A 859 -19.86 49.74 -2.64
N LEU A 860 -18.55 49.49 -2.66
CA LEU A 860 -17.93 48.18 -2.81
C LEU A 860 -17.77 47.50 -1.45
N TYR A 861 -17.89 46.17 -1.43
CA TYR A 861 -17.57 45.39 -0.24
C TYR A 861 -16.05 45.29 -0.04
N PRO A 862 -15.55 45.32 1.21
CA PRO A 862 -14.12 45.30 1.52
C PRO A 862 -13.42 43.96 1.22
N ALA A 863 -14.14 43.01 0.61
CA ALA A 863 -13.53 41.86 -0.07
C ALA A 863 -12.67 42.32 -1.27
N HIS A 864 -13.05 43.42 -1.93
CA HIS A 864 -12.10 44.21 -2.69
C HIS A 864 -11.24 45.01 -1.69
N PRO A 865 -9.92 44.78 -1.59
CA PRO A 865 -9.11 45.31 -0.48
C PRO A 865 -8.73 46.79 -0.67
N TYR A 866 -9.74 47.65 -0.94
CA TYR A 866 -9.55 49.09 -1.14
C TYR A 866 -9.00 49.80 0.10
N THR A 867 -9.18 49.24 1.29
CA THR A 867 -8.55 49.74 2.53
C THR A 867 -7.03 49.60 2.52
N SER A 868 -6.50 48.62 1.79
CA SER A 868 -5.06 48.43 1.60
C SER A 868 -4.57 49.22 0.40
N PHE A 869 -5.28 49.16 -0.73
CA PHE A 869 -4.94 49.94 -1.94
C PHE A 869 -5.00 51.46 -1.71
N ALA A 870 -5.78 51.95 -0.74
CA ALA A 870 -5.73 53.34 -0.27
C ALA A 870 -4.31 53.78 0.17
N LYS A 871 -3.45 52.84 0.58
CA LYS A 871 -2.05 53.07 1.00
C LYS A 871 -1.03 52.91 -0.13
N ALA A 872 -1.40 52.41 -1.30
CA ALA A 872 -0.49 52.24 -2.44
C ALA A 872 -0.08 53.60 -3.06
N ALA A 873 1.14 53.70 -3.62
CA ALA A 873 1.55 54.92 -4.31
C ALA A 873 0.66 55.23 -5.51
N GLU A 874 0.47 56.53 -5.75
CA GLU A 874 -0.32 57.04 -6.86
C GLU A 874 0.18 56.54 -8.22
N ALA A 875 1.51 56.53 -8.40
CA ALA A 875 2.13 56.08 -9.62
C ALA A 875 1.87 54.58 -9.92
N ASP A 876 1.74 53.73 -8.88
CA ASP A 876 1.44 52.32 -9.07
C ASP A 876 -0.04 52.09 -9.42
N ILE A 877 -0.97 52.86 -8.83
CA ILE A 877 -2.40 52.80 -9.18
C ILE A 877 -2.65 53.33 -10.61
N GLN A 878 -1.94 54.39 -11.02
CA GLN A 878 -1.97 54.89 -12.41
C GLN A 878 -1.43 53.87 -13.41
N ALA A 879 -0.29 53.26 -13.09
CA ALA A 879 0.32 52.24 -13.93
C ALA A 879 -0.57 50.98 -14.04
N LEU A 880 -1.18 50.55 -12.92
CA LEU A 880 -2.11 49.43 -12.90
C LEU A 880 -3.33 49.68 -13.81
N TYR A 881 -3.91 50.88 -13.76
CA TYR A 881 -5.00 51.28 -14.67
C TYR A 881 -4.57 51.19 -16.13
N ALA A 882 -3.38 51.72 -16.47
CA ALA A 882 -2.83 51.67 -17.81
C ALA A 882 -2.64 50.22 -18.30
N TYR A 883 -2.08 49.35 -17.44
CA TYR A 883 -1.88 47.94 -17.76
C TYR A 883 -3.19 47.20 -18.00
N LEU A 884 -4.19 47.34 -17.12
CA LEU A 884 -5.51 46.72 -17.28
C LEU A 884 -6.23 47.23 -18.54
N ALA A 885 -6.12 48.53 -18.83
CA ALA A 885 -6.66 49.11 -20.06
C ALA A 885 -5.99 48.59 -21.33
N ALA A 886 -4.77 48.04 -21.24
CA ALA A 886 -4.04 47.42 -22.35
C ALA A 886 -4.31 45.91 -22.51
N GLN A 887 -5.03 45.28 -21.56
CA GLN A 887 -5.33 43.85 -21.64
C GLN A 887 -6.46 43.53 -22.64
N PRO A 888 -6.58 42.26 -23.07
CA PRO A 888 -7.76 41.78 -23.80
C PRO A 888 -9.06 42.04 -23.02
N ALA A 889 -10.13 42.34 -23.74
CA ALA A 889 -11.46 42.50 -23.17
C ALA A 889 -12.12 41.12 -22.98
N SER A 890 -12.68 40.85 -21.81
CA SER A 890 -13.50 39.67 -21.53
C SER A 890 -14.96 40.07 -21.41
N PRO A 891 -15.88 39.54 -22.25
CA PRO A 891 -17.31 39.84 -22.16
C PRO A 891 -18.02 39.07 -21.04
N ALA A 892 -17.30 38.32 -20.20
CA ALA A 892 -17.84 37.49 -19.15
C ALA A 892 -18.64 38.30 -18.11
N ARG A 893 -19.87 37.86 -17.80
CA ARG A 893 -20.69 38.46 -16.73
C ARG A 893 -20.50 37.68 -15.44
N THR A 894 -20.17 38.37 -14.36
CA THR A 894 -19.94 37.75 -13.06
C THR A 894 -21.24 37.57 -12.29
N PRO A 895 -21.41 36.48 -11.52
CA PRO A 895 -22.55 36.30 -10.62
C PRO A 895 -22.70 37.47 -9.63
N VAL A 896 -23.94 37.69 -9.15
CA VAL A 896 -24.21 38.71 -8.13
C VAL A 896 -23.82 38.16 -6.76
N THR A 897 -23.02 38.93 -6.02
CA THR A 897 -22.67 38.68 -4.61
C THR A 897 -23.90 38.39 -3.76
N ASP A 898 -23.89 37.24 -3.09
CA ASP A 898 -24.99 36.73 -2.26
C ASP A 898 -24.61 36.79 -0.78
N LEU A 899 -25.10 37.83 -0.09
CA LEU A 899 -24.83 38.06 1.33
C LEU A 899 -26.10 37.89 2.16
N ARG A 900 -25.94 37.28 3.33
CA ARG A 900 -27.02 37.09 4.30
C ARG A 900 -27.53 38.44 4.80
N PHE A 901 -28.84 38.57 4.98
CA PHE A 901 -29.42 39.76 5.59
C PHE A 901 -28.87 39.96 7.03
N PRO A 902 -28.52 41.20 7.44
CA PRO A 902 -28.63 42.49 6.73
C PRO A 902 -27.38 42.91 5.93
N PHE A 903 -26.36 42.06 5.80
CA PHE A 903 -25.05 42.42 5.23
C PHE A 903 -25.09 42.75 3.72
N GLY A 904 -26.15 42.37 3.01
CA GLY A 904 -26.41 42.79 1.62
C GLY A 904 -26.85 44.26 1.44
N ILE A 905 -27.18 44.99 2.52
CA ILE A 905 -27.67 46.39 2.42
C ILE A 905 -26.49 47.35 2.16
N ARG A 906 -26.21 47.62 0.88
CA ARG A 906 -25.06 48.42 0.42
C ARG A 906 -24.86 49.78 1.11
N PRO A 907 -25.90 50.59 1.42
CA PRO A 907 -25.71 51.85 2.14
C PRO A 907 -25.00 51.74 3.51
N MET A 908 -25.07 50.58 4.17
CA MET A 908 -24.36 50.34 5.43
C MET A 908 -22.83 50.41 5.27
N MET A 909 -22.31 50.22 4.05
CA MET A 909 -20.88 50.38 3.77
C MET A 909 -20.40 51.83 3.94
N ALA A 910 -21.29 52.84 3.89
CA ALA A 910 -20.90 54.22 4.14
C ALA A 910 -20.45 54.41 5.60
N ALA A 911 -21.21 53.82 6.52
CA ALA A 911 -20.87 53.80 7.94
C ALA A 911 -19.62 52.93 8.19
N TRP A 912 -19.51 51.79 7.50
CA TRP A 912 -18.32 50.94 7.58
C TRP A 912 -17.05 51.68 7.13
N ASN A 913 -17.09 52.37 5.98
CA ASN A 913 -15.97 53.16 5.47
C ASN A 913 -15.60 54.28 6.44
N ALA A 914 -16.56 55.01 7.01
CA ALA A 914 -16.27 56.04 8.01
C ALA A 914 -15.52 55.50 9.24
N LEU A 915 -15.85 54.27 9.66
CA LEU A 915 -15.22 53.62 10.81
C LEU A 915 -13.83 53.06 10.49
N PHE A 916 -13.65 52.44 9.32
CA PHE A 916 -12.50 51.56 9.05
C PHE A 916 -11.61 51.98 7.86
N LEU A 917 -12.09 52.80 6.94
CA LEU A 917 -11.25 53.32 5.85
C LEU A 917 -10.32 54.40 6.42
N ARG A 918 -9.02 54.24 6.18
CA ARG A 918 -7.99 55.19 6.58
C ARG A 918 -7.19 55.60 5.33
N PRO A 919 -6.95 56.91 5.12
CA PRO A 919 -6.18 57.37 3.97
C PRO A 919 -4.67 57.10 4.13
N GLN A 920 -3.93 57.34 3.04
CA GLN A 920 -2.52 57.03 2.79
C GLN A 920 -1.57 57.03 4.00
N ARG A 921 -0.63 56.08 3.98
CA ARG A 921 0.53 56.05 4.87
C ARG A 921 1.63 56.96 4.30
N PRO A 922 2.05 58.02 5.00
CA PRO A 922 3.24 58.77 4.61
C PRO A 922 4.50 57.90 4.80
N ALA A 923 5.52 58.12 3.97
CA ALA A 923 6.83 57.50 4.17
C ALA A 923 7.37 57.86 5.55
N ASP A 924 7.95 56.88 6.24
CA ASP A 924 8.57 57.10 7.54
C ASP A 924 9.95 57.74 7.34
N PRO A 925 10.16 58.99 7.80
CA PRO A 925 11.41 59.72 7.56
C PRO A 925 12.60 59.09 8.32
N ASP A 926 12.35 58.31 9.36
CA ASP A 926 13.38 57.66 10.18
C ASP A 926 13.80 56.28 9.61
N ARG A 927 13.26 55.90 8.44
CA ARG A 927 13.52 54.62 7.77
C ARG A 927 14.07 54.82 6.35
N GLY A 928 14.90 53.87 5.90
CA GLY A 928 15.51 53.91 4.56
C GLY A 928 14.51 53.69 3.41
N ALA A 929 14.93 54.01 2.18
CA ALA A 929 14.10 53.89 0.98
C ALA A 929 13.60 52.45 0.72
N GLU A 930 14.46 51.44 0.94
CA GLU A 930 14.10 50.02 0.82
C GLU A 930 13.01 49.62 1.81
N TRP A 931 13.12 50.05 3.06
CA TRP A 931 12.12 49.75 4.09
C TRP A 931 10.77 50.40 3.77
N ASN A 932 10.78 51.67 3.34
CA ASN A 932 9.57 52.38 2.96
C ASN A 932 8.90 51.76 1.73
N ARG A 933 9.69 51.32 0.73
CA ARG A 933 9.17 50.56 -0.42
C ARG A 933 8.56 49.22 0.01
N GLY A 934 9.22 48.51 0.93
CA GLY A 934 8.71 47.26 1.49
C GLY A 934 7.39 47.44 2.23
N ALA A 935 7.31 48.48 3.07
CA ALA A 935 6.11 48.85 3.79
C ALA A 935 4.96 49.19 2.83
N GLU A 936 5.24 49.93 1.76
CA GLU A 936 4.28 50.28 0.72
C GLU A 936 3.72 49.04 0.00
N LEU A 937 4.59 48.09 -0.37
CA LEU A 937 4.19 46.86 -1.04
C LEU A 937 3.39 45.94 -0.11
N VAL A 938 3.86 45.70 1.11
CA VAL A 938 3.22 44.77 2.06
C VAL A 938 1.88 45.31 2.58
N GLU A 939 1.81 46.59 2.92
CA GLU A 939 0.60 47.21 3.49
C GLU A 939 -0.39 47.69 2.43
N GLY A 940 0.12 47.99 1.23
CA GLY A 940 -0.63 48.57 0.12
C GLY A 940 -1.05 47.51 -0.88
N LEU A 941 -0.29 47.37 -1.97
CA LEU A 941 -0.64 46.50 -3.10
C LEU A 941 -0.70 45.02 -2.73
N GLY A 942 0.28 44.51 -1.99
CA GLY A 942 0.34 43.11 -1.55
C GLY A 942 -0.64 42.77 -0.43
N HIS A 943 -1.27 43.78 0.19
CA HIS A 943 -2.37 43.67 1.15
C HIS A 943 -2.22 42.55 2.20
N CYS A 944 -1.00 42.27 2.67
CA CYS A 944 -0.73 41.08 3.48
C CYS A 944 -1.57 41.01 4.76
N SER A 945 -1.95 42.17 5.33
CA SER A 945 -2.83 42.25 6.50
C SER A 945 -4.25 41.73 6.26
N ALA A 946 -4.70 41.65 5.00
CA ALA A 946 -6.03 41.13 4.66
C ALA A 946 -6.19 39.65 5.05
N CYS A 947 -5.10 38.87 4.99
CA CYS A 947 -5.04 37.47 5.38
C CYS A 947 -4.34 37.27 6.73
N HIS A 948 -3.31 38.05 7.04
CA HIS A 948 -2.46 37.86 8.21
C HIS A 948 -2.88 38.70 9.44
N SER A 949 -4.04 39.36 9.42
CA SER A 949 -4.61 40.04 10.60
C SER A 949 -5.98 39.45 10.95
N PRO A 950 -6.34 39.35 12.25
CA PRO A 950 -7.66 38.90 12.65
C PRO A 950 -8.68 39.99 12.35
N ARG A 951 -9.90 39.59 11.99
CA ARG A 951 -11.02 40.50 11.70
C ARG A 951 -11.95 40.62 12.90
N ASN A 952 -12.59 41.78 13.05
CA ASN A 952 -13.64 42.01 14.04
C ASN A 952 -15.00 41.48 13.55
N ALA A 953 -16.04 41.56 14.40
CA ALA A 953 -17.38 41.07 14.08
C ALA A 953 -18.04 41.76 12.87
N LEU A 954 -17.52 42.90 12.41
CA LEU A 954 -17.98 43.64 11.23
C LEU A 954 -17.09 43.38 9.99
N GLY A 955 -16.17 42.41 10.07
CA GLY A 955 -15.30 42.02 8.97
C GLY A 955 -14.09 42.93 8.71
N ALA A 956 -13.86 43.95 9.56
CA ALA A 956 -12.70 44.84 9.43
C ALA A 956 -11.47 44.29 10.15
N GLU A 957 -10.28 44.55 9.59
CA GLU A 957 -9.00 44.18 10.20
C GLU A 957 -8.82 44.85 11.57
N ARG A 958 -8.33 44.08 12.55
CA ARG A 958 -7.99 44.60 13.87
C ARG A 958 -6.61 45.29 13.81
N THR A 959 -6.54 46.52 14.29
CA THR A 959 -5.32 47.34 14.29
C THR A 959 -4.51 47.16 15.58
N GLY A 960 -3.35 47.84 15.68
CA GLY A 960 -2.50 47.83 16.88
C GLY A 960 -1.77 46.50 17.02
N ALA A 961 -1.75 45.92 18.23
CA ALA A 961 -1.05 44.65 18.50
C ALA A 961 -1.61 43.43 17.71
N SER A 962 -2.82 43.55 17.13
CA SER A 962 -3.41 42.53 16.26
C SER A 962 -3.00 42.66 14.80
N HIS A 963 -2.34 43.76 14.42
CA HIS A 963 -1.89 43.95 13.04
C HIS A 963 -0.83 42.89 12.70
N LEU A 964 -1.05 42.12 11.64
CA LEU A 964 -0.19 41.04 11.18
C LEU A 964 0.07 39.95 12.22
N SER A 965 -0.83 39.78 13.20
CA SER A 965 -0.71 38.80 14.29
C SER A 965 -1.28 37.42 13.94
N GLY A 966 -1.55 37.14 12.67
CA GLY A 966 -2.19 35.93 12.17
C GLY A 966 -3.66 36.14 11.80
N GLY A 967 -4.18 35.29 10.91
CA GLY A 967 -5.56 35.40 10.44
C GLY A 967 -6.05 34.13 9.74
N PHE A 968 -7.12 34.25 8.96
CA PHE A 968 -7.77 33.11 8.30
C PHE A 968 -8.23 33.50 6.90
N ALA A 969 -7.92 32.66 5.91
CA ALA A 969 -8.29 32.86 4.51
C ALA A 969 -8.51 31.51 3.81
N ASP A 970 -9.63 31.36 3.09
CA ASP A 970 -9.97 30.18 2.26
C ASP A 970 -9.77 28.81 2.95
N GLY A 971 -10.14 28.69 4.23
CA GLY A 971 -9.99 27.43 4.97
C GLY A 971 -8.62 27.22 5.63
N TRP A 972 -7.67 28.14 5.43
CA TRP A 972 -6.31 28.09 5.97
C TRP A 972 -6.08 29.16 7.04
N HIS A 973 -5.30 28.82 8.06
CA HIS A 973 -4.83 29.76 9.07
C HIS A 973 -3.55 30.45 8.58
N ALA A 974 -3.60 31.75 8.33
CA ALA A 974 -2.43 32.52 7.95
C ALA A 974 -1.55 32.77 9.20
N PRO A 975 -0.26 32.41 9.19
CA PRO A 975 0.63 32.59 10.34
C PRO A 975 0.85 34.07 10.66
N ALA A 976 1.23 34.41 11.88
CA ALA A 976 1.60 35.79 12.19
C ALA A 976 2.91 36.19 11.50
N LEU A 977 2.94 37.40 10.91
CA LEU A 977 4.16 38.00 10.35
C LEU A 977 4.83 38.98 11.35
N SER A 978 4.15 39.28 12.45
CA SER A 978 4.66 40.10 13.55
C SER A 978 5.34 39.26 14.64
N ALA A 979 5.73 39.92 15.73
CA ALA A 979 6.19 39.31 16.98
C ALA A 979 5.30 38.20 17.57
N ALA A 980 4.04 38.08 17.12
CA ALA A 980 3.13 37.01 17.55
C ALA A 980 3.38 35.66 16.87
N SER A 981 4.41 35.54 16.01
CA SER A 981 4.74 34.30 15.32
C SER A 981 5.05 33.17 16.31
N MET A 982 4.46 32.00 16.06
CA MET A 982 4.73 30.76 16.81
C MET A 982 5.85 29.94 16.16
N SER A 983 6.60 30.52 15.22
CA SER A 983 7.72 29.81 14.59
C SER A 983 8.78 29.48 15.65
N PRO A 984 9.32 28.24 15.68
CA PRO A 984 10.33 27.85 16.66
C PRO A 984 11.66 28.59 16.47
N VAL A 985 11.92 29.10 15.25
CA VAL A 985 13.07 29.93 14.90
C VAL A 985 12.60 31.24 14.27
N GLY A 986 13.39 32.31 14.38
CA GLY A 986 13.01 33.63 13.88
C GLY A 986 13.04 33.72 12.34
N TRP A 987 12.15 34.52 11.77
CA TRP A 987 12.20 34.85 10.34
C TRP A 987 13.25 35.93 10.07
N THR A 988 14.29 35.58 9.32
CA THR A 988 15.33 36.51 8.87
C THR A 988 14.92 37.22 7.58
N ARG A 989 15.64 38.28 7.21
CA ARG A 989 15.44 38.94 5.90
C ARG A 989 15.66 37.95 4.76
N GLU A 990 16.69 37.12 4.85
CA GLU A 990 17.04 36.11 3.85
C GLU A 990 15.98 35.00 3.78
N ALA A 991 15.44 34.56 4.92
CA ALA A 991 14.35 33.58 4.96
C ALA A 991 13.07 34.13 4.32
N TYR A 992 12.68 35.38 4.62
CA TYR A 992 11.55 36.03 3.95
C TYR A 992 11.81 36.21 2.45
N TYR A 993 13.01 36.62 2.06
CA TYR A 993 13.36 36.75 0.64
C TYR A 993 13.24 35.42 -0.10
N SER A 994 13.84 34.36 0.45
CA SER A 994 13.74 33.01 -0.13
C SER A 994 12.29 32.59 -0.25
N TYR A 995 11.52 32.68 0.84
CA TYR A 995 10.13 32.25 0.87
C TYR A 995 9.25 33.03 -0.13
N LEU A 996 9.38 34.36 -0.18
CA LEU A 996 8.60 35.18 -1.11
C LEU A 996 8.99 34.98 -2.57
N ARG A 997 10.25 34.63 -2.85
CA ARG A 997 10.75 34.43 -4.21
C ARG A 997 10.48 33.02 -4.75
N THR A 998 10.66 32.01 -3.91
CA THR A 998 10.68 30.60 -4.30
C THR A 998 9.57 29.78 -3.64
N GLY A 999 8.75 30.35 -2.76
CA GLY A 999 7.73 29.62 -2.02
C GLY A 999 8.30 28.70 -0.94
N HIS A 1000 9.60 28.80 -0.66
CA HIS A 1000 10.29 27.88 0.23
C HIS A 1000 11.33 28.58 1.09
N SER A 1001 11.40 28.18 2.36
CA SER A 1001 12.49 28.54 3.26
C SER A 1001 12.95 27.31 4.03
N ARG A 1002 14.28 27.12 4.08
CA ARG A 1002 14.96 26.02 4.79
C ARG A 1002 14.44 25.83 6.21
N ASP A 1003 14.20 26.93 6.93
CA ASP A 1003 13.89 26.89 8.35
C ASP A 1003 12.39 27.09 8.68
N HIS A 1004 11.53 27.29 7.66
CA HIS A 1004 10.11 27.63 7.89
C HIS A 1004 9.12 26.82 7.04
N GLY A 1005 9.60 26.02 6.10
CA GLY A 1005 8.75 25.17 5.25
C GLY A 1005 8.42 25.79 3.88
N SER A 1006 7.44 25.18 3.21
CA SER A 1006 6.99 25.56 1.87
C SER A 1006 5.58 26.18 1.89
N ALA A 1007 5.29 27.03 0.92
CA ALA A 1007 3.97 27.63 0.72
C ALA A 1007 2.94 26.57 0.29
N ALA A 1008 1.74 26.66 0.86
CA ALA A 1008 0.61 25.80 0.55
C ALA A 1008 -0.69 26.63 0.54
N GLY A 1009 -1.75 26.07 -0.03
CA GLY A 1009 -3.07 26.72 -0.08
C GLY A 1009 -3.01 28.10 -0.77
N PRO A 1010 -3.73 29.12 -0.23
CA PRO A 1010 -3.78 30.46 -0.82
C PRO A 1010 -2.41 31.13 -0.98
N MET A 1011 -1.46 30.85 -0.07
CA MET A 1011 -0.13 31.44 -0.14
C MET A 1011 0.64 30.95 -1.37
N ALA A 1012 0.43 29.71 -1.82
CA ALA A 1012 1.11 29.19 -3.02
C ALA A 1012 0.75 30.02 -4.27
N HIS A 1013 -0.51 30.45 -4.40
CA HIS A 1013 -0.95 31.34 -5.49
C HIS A 1013 -0.36 32.76 -5.38
N VAL A 1014 -0.19 33.26 -4.15
CA VAL A 1014 0.48 34.56 -3.91
C VAL A 1014 1.94 34.50 -4.36
N ILE A 1015 2.66 33.42 -4.00
CA ILE A 1015 4.05 33.21 -4.43
C ILE A 1015 4.15 33.09 -5.95
N GLU A 1016 3.23 32.38 -6.59
CA GLU A 1016 3.18 32.28 -8.05
C GLU A 1016 3.07 33.66 -8.70
N SER A 1017 2.22 34.53 -8.15
CA SER A 1017 2.08 35.93 -8.59
C SER A 1017 3.35 36.75 -8.34
N PHE A 1018 4.08 36.50 -7.25
CA PHE A 1018 5.32 37.21 -6.92
C PHE A 1018 6.52 36.82 -7.78
N ARG A 1019 6.44 35.72 -8.55
CA ARG A 1019 7.53 35.26 -9.43
C ARG A 1019 7.99 36.36 -10.41
N ASP A 1020 7.06 37.19 -10.82
CA ASP A 1020 7.23 38.24 -11.81
C ASP A 1020 7.80 39.55 -11.23
N LEU A 1021 7.84 39.68 -9.90
CA LEU A 1021 8.35 40.88 -9.24
C LEU A 1021 9.89 40.95 -9.32
N PRO A 1022 10.47 42.15 -9.49
CA PRO A 1022 11.92 42.32 -9.41
C PRO A 1022 12.44 41.94 -8.03
N ASP A 1023 13.64 41.35 -7.97
CA ASP A 1023 14.30 40.98 -6.71
C ASP A 1023 14.41 42.16 -5.73
N ALA A 1024 14.55 43.40 -6.23
CA ALA A 1024 14.60 44.59 -5.40
C ALA A 1024 13.30 44.81 -4.59
N ASP A 1025 12.13 44.54 -5.19
CA ASP A 1025 10.84 44.68 -4.51
C ASP A 1025 10.62 43.53 -3.51
N ILE A 1026 11.01 42.29 -3.85
CA ILE A 1026 10.95 41.16 -2.91
C ILE A 1026 11.90 41.39 -1.71
N ARG A 1027 13.11 41.92 -1.93
CA ARG A 1027 14.04 42.30 -0.85
C ARG A 1027 13.48 43.42 0.01
N ALA A 1028 12.85 44.42 -0.59
CA ALA A 1028 12.19 45.49 0.14
C ALA A 1028 11.08 44.94 1.05
N MET A 1029 10.20 44.07 0.53
CA MET A 1029 9.16 43.39 1.31
C MET A 1029 9.76 42.57 2.45
N ALA A 1030 10.80 41.77 2.19
CA ALA A 1030 11.50 41.00 3.21
C ALA A 1030 12.14 41.88 4.29
N THR A 1031 12.73 43.02 3.93
CA THR A 1031 13.30 44.01 4.85
C THR A 1031 12.24 44.61 5.76
N TYR A 1032 11.06 44.92 5.22
CA TYR A 1032 9.93 45.40 6.03
C TYR A 1032 9.41 44.31 6.98
N LEU A 1033 9.11 43.11 6.48
CA LEU A 1033 8.58 42.00 7.28
C LEU A 1033 9.54 41.57 8.40
N ALA A 1034 10.84 41.48 8.11
CA ALA A 1034 11.86 41.17 9.12
C ALA A 1034 11.89 42.22 10.25
N SER A 1035 11.50 43.47 9.97
CA SER A 1035 11.45 44.53 10.99
C SER A 1035 10.23 44.46 11.91
N LEU A 1036 9.20 43.68 11.55
CA LEU A 1036 7.96 43.51 12.33
C LEU A 1036 8.04 42.35 13.33
N GLY A 1037 8.97 41.41 13.13
CA GLY A 1037 9.21 40.29 14.03
C GLY A 1037 9.92 40.73 15.32
N SER A 1038 9.69 40.00 16.41
CA SER A 1038 10.41 40.20 17.68
C SER A 1038 11.67 39.35 17.74
N GLY A 1039 12.85 39.99 17.75
CA GLY A 1039 14.05 39.62 18.54
C GLY A 1039 14.72 38.23 18.41
N THR A 1040 14.06 37.18 17.91
CA THR A 1040 14.61 35.82 17.77
C THR A 1040 15.31 35.59 16.44
N ALA A 1041 15.60 36.66 15.70
CA ALA A 1041 16.07 36.66 14.31
C ALA A 1041 17.45 36.00 14.06
N ASN A 1042 18.00 35.21 15.00
CA ASN A 1042 19.24 34.46 14.89
C ASN A 1042 19.29 33.22 15.82
N ALA A 1043 18.14 32.65 16.19
CA ALA A 1043 18.13 31.42 17.00
C ALA A 1043 18.63 30.24 16.18
N ASP A 1044 19.63 29.53 16.71
CA ASP A 1044 20.13 28.26 16.15
C ASP A 1044 18.98 27.23 16.06
N PRO A 1045 18.72 26.58 14.90
CA PRO A 1045 17.71 25.53 14.79
C PRO A 1045 18.08 24.23 15.51
N GLU A 1046 19.37 23.99 15.79
CA GLU A 1046 19.86 22.73 16.36
C GLU A 1046 19.18 22.33 17.69
N PRO A 1047 18.97 23.22 18.68
CA PRO A 1047 18.27 22.86 19.91
C PRO A 1047 16.82 22.40 19.69
N VAL A 1048 16.12 22.92 18.67
CA VAL A 1048 14.74 22.52 18.35
C VAL A 1048 14.74 21.13 17.73
N ILE A 1049 15.69 20.85 16.84
CA ILE A 1049 15.87 19.54 16.22
C ILE A 1049 16.25 18.51 17.28
N ALA A 1050 17.21 18.80 18.15
CA ALA A 1050 17.62 17.92 19.24
C ALA A 1050 16.47 17.63 20.22
N ALA A 1051 15.65 18.62 20.57
CA ALA A 1051 14.47 18.41 21.42
C ALA A 1051 13.42 17.53 20.72
N SER A 1052 13.22 17.71 19.42
CA SER A 1052 12.40 16.83 18.60
C SER A 1052 12.94 15.40 18.67
N GLU A 1053 14.22 15.18 18.34
CA GLU A 1053 14.88 13.86 18.36
C GLU A 1053 14.73 13.16 19.72
N ALA A 1054 14.94 13.88 20.82
CA ALA A 1054 14.74 13.36 22.17
C ALA A 1054 13.27 12.95 22.45
N ALA A 1055 12.29 13.58 21.79
CA ALA A 1055 10.88 13.25 21.94
C ALA A 1055 10.42 12.04 21.12
N LEU A 1056 11.26 11.47 20.24
CA LEU A 1056 10.88 10.37 19.34
C LEU A 1056 10.21 9.20 20.07
N ALA A 1057 10.88 8.65 21.08
CA ALA A 1057 10.39 7.50 21.83
C ALA A 1057 9.09 7.81 22.59
N GLN A 1058 9.00 9.00 23.19
CA GLN A 1058 7.83 9.42 23.97
C GLN A 1058 6.61 9.72 23.08
N ALA A 1059 6.82 10.30 21.89
CA ALA A 1059 5.76 10.56 20.93
C ALA A 1059 5.23 9.26 20.32
N ALA A 1060 6.13 8.33 19.95
CA ALA A 1060 5.75 7.00 19.46
C ALA A 1060 4.97 6.22 20.52
N TRP A 1061 5.35 6.38 21.80
CA TRP A 1061 4.61 5.80 22.91
C TRP A 1061 3.20 6.37 23.08
N ALA A 1062 3.04 7.69 22.97
CA ALA A 1062 1.77 8.35 23.21
C ALA A 1062 0.79 8.19 22.03
N GLU A 1063 1.29 8.09 20.79
CA GLU A 1063 0.49 7.93 19.57
C GLU A 1063 1.05 6.84 18.63
N PRO A 1064 0.90 5.56 18.98
CA PRO A 1064 1.61 4.50 18.27
C PRO A 1064 1.10 4.22 16.86
N LEU A 1065 -0.23 4.26 16.66
CA LEU A 1065 -0.82 4.19 15.32
C LEU A 1065 -0.29 5.34 14.44
N GLY A 1066 -0.14 6.53 15.01
CA GLY A 1066 0.40 7.68 14.30
C GLY A 1066 1.87 7.51 13.94
N ALA A 1067 2.67 6.92 14.82
CA ALA A 1067 4.07 6.59 14.55
C ALA A 1067 4.21 5.55 13.43
N GLN A 1068 3.39 4.49 13.46
CA GLN A 1068 3.37 3.45 12.44
C GLN A 1068 3.03 4.02 11.05
N VAL A 1069 1.98 4.83 10.98
CA VAL A 1069 1.57 5.51 9.73
C VAL A 1069 2.65 6.47 9.26
N PHE A 1070 3.26 7.25 10.17
CA PHE A 1070 4.33 8.17 9.81
C PHE A 1070 5.54 7.42 9.23
N GLU A 1071 5.96 6.32 9.86
CA GLU A 1071 7.12 5.55 9.41
C GLU A 1071 6.91 4.96 8.02
N GLY A 1072 5.74 4.36 7.76
CA GLY A 1072 5.51 3.70 6.48
C GLY A 1072 5.03 4.63 5.35
N ALA A 1073 4.44 5.80 5.66
CA ALA A 1073 3.91 6.72 4.65
C ALA A 1073 4.69 8.05 4.51
N CYS A 1074 5.33 8.54 5.58
CA CYS A 1074 5.90 9.89 5.63
C CYS A 1074 7.44 9.92 5.79
N ALA A 1075 8.03 8.94 6.48
CA ALA A 1075 9.44 8.99 6.90
C ALA A 1075 10.42 8.91 5.73
N SER A 1076 10.05 8.30 4.60
CA SER A 1076 10.91 8.24 3.40
C SER A 1076 11.28 9.64 2.87
N CYS A 1077 10.38 10.62 2.99
CA CYS A 1077 10.64 12.01 2.62
C CYS A 1077 11.06 12.87 3.81
N HIS A 1078 10.55 12.60 5.02
CA HIS A 1078 10.73 13.48 6.19
C HIS A 1078 11.80 12.99 7.19
N GLY A 1079 12.44 11.85 6.96
CA GLY A 1079 13.37 11.19 7.88
C GLY A 1079 14.83 11.66 7.82
N GLY A 1080 15.15 12.72 7.08
CA GLY A 1080 16.51 13.29 7.07
C GLY A 1080 17.08 13.70 5.70
N ASP A 1081 16.29 13.74 4.62
CA ASP A 1081 16.74 14.32 3.35
C ASP A 1081 16.91 15.84 3.48
N LEU A 1082 18.11 16.36 3.17
CA LEU A 1082 18.47 17.78 3.22
C LEU A 1082 17.66 18.65 2.23
N ARG A 1083 16.89 18.04 1.33
CA ARG A 1083 16.05 18.73 0.35
C ARG A 1083 14.71 19.20 0.90
N ILE A 1084 14.23 18.62 2.02
CA ILE A 1084 12.97 19.00 2.67
C ILE A 1084 13.27 19.58 4.07
N PRO A 1085 12.66 20.71 4.47
CA PRO A 1085 12.86 21.30 5.78
C PRO A 1085 12.51 20.31 6.88
N HIS A 1086 13.37 20.22 7.90
CA HIS A 1086 13.12 19.38 9.05
C HIS A 1086 11.78 19.76 9.68
N LEU A 1087 10.88 18.78 9.88
CA LEU A 1087 9.51 19.05 10.34
C LEU A 1087 9.45 19.78 11.68
N ALA A 1088 10.44 19.59 12.56
CA ALA A 1088 10.51 20.32 13.83
C ALA A 1088 10.58 21.85 13.66
N LEU A 1089 11.01 22.35 12.51
CA LEU A 1089 11.09 23.78 12.21
C LEU A 1089 9.81 24.31 11.52
N ASN A 1090 8.89 23.43 11.12
CA ASN A 1090 7.68 23.83 10.41
C ASN A 1090 6.72 24.59 11.33
N THR A 1091 6.46 25.87 11.03
CA THR A 1091 5.60 26.75 11.84
C THR A 1091 4.19 26.18 12.05
N ASN A 1092 3.65 25.40 11.10
CA ASN A 1092 2.31 24.83 11.22
C ASN A 1092 2.23 23.78 12.33
N LEU A 1093 3.32 23.04 12.59
CA LEU A 1093 3.38 22.05 13.67
C LEU A 1093 3.48 22.71 15.05
N HIS A 1094 3.83 24.00 15.12
CA HIS A 1094 3.87 24.80 16.36
C HIS A 1094 2.62 25.66 16.55
N ALA A 1095 1.77 25.81 15.54
CA ALA A 1095 0.56 26.61 15.59
C ALA A 1095 -0.44 26.10 16.66
N ALA A 1096 -1.33 26.98 17.11
CA ALA A 1096 -2.37 26.65 18.08
C ALA A 1096 -3.49 25.75 17.51
N SER A 1097 -3.64 25.69 16.18
CA SER A 1097 -4.67 24.91 15.49
C SER A 1097 -4.04 23.92 14.50
N PRO A 1098 -4.59 22.70 14.37
CA PRO A 1098 -4.08 21.69 13.44
C PRO A 1098 -4.51 21.91 11.99
N ASN A 1099 -5.39 22.89 11.70
CA ASN A 1099 -6.08 23.00 10.40
C ASN A 1099 -5.12 22.95 9.20
N ASN A 1100 -4.02 23.70 9.22
CA ASN A 1100 -3.07 23.70 8.10
C ASN A 1100 -2.39 22.34 7.91
N VAL A 1101 -2.06 21.66 9.01
CA VAL A 1101 -1.44 20.32 8.98
C VAL A 1101 -2.45 19.30 8.44
N VAL A 1102 -3.70 19.36 8.90
CA VAL A 1102 -4.81 18.53 8.38
C VAL A 1102 -4.99 18.73 6.89
N GLN A 1103 -5.05 19.98 6.42
CA GLN A 1103 -5.22 20.27 4.99
C GLN A 1103 -4.03 19.76 4.16
N ALA A 1104 -2.80 19.92 4.65
CA ALA A 1104 -1.59 19.46 3.98
C ALA A 1104 -1.52 17.92 3.88
N VAL A 1105 -1.76 17.20 4.99
CA VAL A 1105 -1.73 15.72 4.98
C VAL A 1105 -2.90 15.15 4.17
N ARG A 1106 -4.10 15.73 4.30
CA ARG A 1106 -5.29 15.22 3.61
C ARG A 1106 -5.24 15.46 2.10
N ASN A 1107 -4.91 16.68 1.68
CA ASN A 1107 -5.03 17.08 0.27
C ASN A 1107 -3.68 17.09 -0.48
N GLY A 1108 -2.57 16.92 0.24
CA GLY A 1108 -1.23 17.02 -0.31
C GLY A 1108 -0.79 18.48 -0.53
N ILE A 1109 0.42 18.64 -1.02
CA ILE A 1109 1.00 19.92 -1.44
C ILE A 1109 1.51 19.72 -2.86
N PRO A 1110 0.97 20.43 -3.88
CA PRO A 1110 1.40 20.25 -5.25
C PRO A 1110 2.90 20.55 -5.38
N GLY A 1111 3.60 19.75 -6.19
CA GLY A 1111 4.99 20.02 -6.52
C GLY A 1111 5.04 21.23 -7.44
N HIS A 1112 5.73 22.29 -7.01
CA HIS A 1112 6.08 23.36 -7.94
C HIS A 1112 7.61 23.45 -8.01
N ALA A 1113 8.13 24.00 -9.10
CA ALA A 1113 9.57 24.23 -9.29
C ALA A 1113 10.06 25.34 -8.34
N TRP A 1114 10.17 25.01 -7.05
CA TRP A 1114 10.54 25.91 -5.97
C TRP A 1114 12.06 25.95 -5.80
N GLY A 1115 12.78 26.45 -6.81
CA GLY A 1115 14.24 26.63 -6.73
C GLY A 1115 15.10 25.36 -6.62
N THR A 1116 14.49 24.17 -6.68
CA THR A 1116 15.15 22.88 -6.90
C THR A 1116 15.08 22.52 -8.38
N GLU A 1117 16.09 21.81 -8.91
CA GLU A 1117 16.09 21.33 -10.31
C GLU A 1117 14.90 20.39 -10.62
N GLU A 1118 14.31 19.76 -9.59
CA GLU A 1118 13.12 18.92 -9.69
C GLU A 1118 12.04 19.30 -8.64
N PRO A 1119 10.77 19.50 -9.03
CA PRO A 1119 9.65 19.74 -8.11
C PRO A 1119 9.35 18.51 -7.25
N VAL A 1120 9.35 18.65 -5.92
CA VAL A 1120 8.88 17.57 -5.01
C VAL A 1120 7.45 17.88 -4.57
N ALA A 1121 6.49 17.04 -4.97
CA ALA A 1121 5.11 17.10 -4.52
C ALA A 1121 4.91 16.24 -3.26
N MET A 1122 4.11 16.73 -2.31
CA MET A 1122 3.61 15.91 -1.21
C MET A 1122 2.27 15.28 -1.64
N PRO A 1123 2.14 13.94 -1.66
CA PRO A 1123 0.86 13.31 -1.97
C PRO A 1123 -0.19 13.61 -0.89
N GLY A 1124 -1.46 13.58 -1.27
CA GLY A 1124 -2.59 13.68 -0.33
C GLY A 1124 -3.01 12.30 0.16
N PHE A 1125 -3.22 12.16 1.47
CA PHE A 1125 -3.57 10.90 2.12
C PHE A 1125 -5.06 10.79 2.49
N GLY A 1126 -5.88 11.79 2.14
CA GLY A 1126 -7.30 11.84 2.52
C GLY A 1126 -8.18 10.74 1.90
N SER A 1127 -7.70 10.07 0.85
CA SER A 1127 -8.38 8.94 0.21
C SER A 1127 -7.77 7.58 0.54
N THR A 1128 -6.62 7.54 1.21
CA THR A 1128 -5.87 6.30 1.49
C THR A 1128 -5.81 5.98 2.99
N LEU A 1129 -5.80 7.00 3.85
CA LEU A 1129 -5.88 6.84 5.30
C LEU A 1129 -7.31 7.06 5.79
N ASP A 1130 -7.77 6.17 6.66
CA ASP A 1130 -9.03 6.38 7.36
C ASP A 1130 -8.92 7.57 8.35
N PRO A 1131 -10.05 8.16 8.78
CA PRO A 1131 -10.04 9.32 9.67
C PRO A 1131 -9.27 9.12 10.98
N LYS A 1132 -9.24 7.88 11.50
CA LYS A 1132 -8.56 7.55 12.77
C LYS A 1132 -7.04 7.51 12.57
N ALA A 1133 -6.58 6.89 11.48
CA ALA A 1133 -5.17 6.89 11.09
C ALA A 1133 -4.67 8.31 10.79
N LEU A 1134 -5.49 9.12 10.09
CA LEU A 1134 -5.20 10.52 9.80
C LEU A 1134 -5.10 11.37 11.09
N GLU A 1135 -6.01 11.21 12.04
CA GLU A 1135 -5.92 11.89 13.33
C GLU A 1135 -4.67 11.46 14.11
N ALA A 1136 -4.42 10.15 14.18
CA ALA A 1136 -3.29 9.59 14.91
C ALA A 1136 -1.95 10.10 14.38
N VAL A 1137 -1.73 10.12 13.04
CA VAL A 1137 -0.47 10.62 12.47
C VAL A 1137 -0.27 12.11 12.73
N ILE A 1138 -1.34 12.91 12.71
CA ILE A 1138 -1.26 14.35 13.02
C ILE A 1138 -0.91 14.58 14.49
N ARG A 1139 -1.52 13.81 15.41
CA ARG A 1139 -1.20 13.87 16.84
C ARG A 1139 0.24 13.42 17.10
N TYR A 1140 0.68 12.34 16.47
CA TYR A 1140 2.08 11.89 16.53
C TYR A 1140 3.04 12.98 16.05
N MET A 1141 2.78 13.61 14.89
CA MET A 1141 3.62 14.69 14.38
C MET A 1141 3.73 15.87 15.36
N ARG A 1142 2.64 16.25 16.04
CA ARG A 1142 2.65 17.28 17.08
C ARG A 1142 3.56 16.90 18.25
N LEU A 1143 3.40 15.69 18.77
CA LEU A 1143 4.19 15.19 19.90
C LEU A 1143 5.67 15.00 19.55
N ARG A 1144 5.96 14.54 18.33
CA ARG A 1144 7.31 14.25 17.84
C ARG A 1144 8.08 15.52 17.51
N PHE A 1145 7.49 16.41 16.73
CA PHE A 1145 8.18 17.53 16.08
C PHE A 1145 7.94 18.88 16.77
N ALA A 1146 6.93 18.97 17.64
CA ALA A 1146 6.70 20.14 18.49
C ALA A 1146 6.42 19.74 19.96
N PRO A 1147 7.33 18.98 20.60
CA PRO A 1147 7.11 18.40 21.94
C PRO A 1147 6.90 19.45 23.04
N GLY A 1148 7.38 20.68 22.85
CA GLY A 1148 7.18 21.80 23.78
C GLY A 1148 5.79 22.43 23.72
N GLN A 1149 4.95 22.02 22.76
CA GLN A 1149 3.64 22.61 22.53
C GLN A 1149 2.50 21.71 23.07
N PRO A 1150 1.38 22.29 23.55
CA PRO A 1150 0.25 21.50 24.01
C PRO A 1150 -0.39 20.70 22.86
N ALA A 1151 -1.02 19.58 23.20
CA ALA A 1151 -1.83 18.81 22.26
C ALA A 1151 -2.97 19.67 21.68
N TRP A 1152 -3.28 19.47 20.40
CA TRP A 1152 -4.45 20.07 19.76
C TRP A 1152 -5.74 19.47 20.32
N ARG A 1153 -6.81 20.26 20.30
CA ARG A 1153 -8.15 19.87 20.79
C ARG A 1153 -9.07 19.45 19.67
#